data_AF-A0AA88YUM4-F1
#
_entry.id   AF-A0AA88YUM4-F1
#
_cell.length_a   1.000
_cell.length_b   1.000
_cell.length_c   1.000
_cell.angle_alpha   90.00
_cell.angle_beta   90.00
_cell.angle_gamma   90.00
#
_symmetry.space_group_name_H-M   'P 1'
#
loop_
_entity.id
_entity.type
_entity.pdbx_description
1 polymer ?
#
loop_
_entity_poly.entity_id
_entity_poly.type
_entity_poly.pdbx_seq_one_letter_code
_entity_poly.pdbx_strand_id
1 'polypeptide(L)'
;MQGIQFNELDELKYIDQHWQLDMMSSIIWSLRSPVPAWSGFMQMIHKSSHPGKSSMIFFPMIDMEPGDMSCVYSTLKFLCNEARKYSKCPIITFDQPLYWKALLIIRNEPEDASFGKIILRLGGFHLEMSFLGAIGHIMAGSGLEELLETVYAPNAVKHMLSGKAVSRALRGHFLVESALNSLIIQKVFTCEEIVTGDAHPLPRHEKHVRCDNEEEIVASDNDARSRNEKQPTYDNEEDILTDDAGLCATNEEQNDDENTHEILVDDARPCTTDEEQTDEEILTDEVVPRIRNDEQTNENKEVEKIIDRSFVTKDADLLGILEAFDGLKDKTLKISDVIEDKVFERVQCRISDYKDSLVDCKTANLWLTYLEMVVLLHRFVRAERTGDWLLHLDTVQRMLPYFAASGHNLYLKSAYIYLSDMLKMRTSHPDIYASFLSGQHVVRRTDRYWAGIWTDLTIEQVLMKSLKSSGGLTRGRGMSEFQRAVWILSSPVCAEFSLAMQNLTGIQYSSSEQHKDSYAPRQARNAKDMKTLSDFLQERDPFQADMKELRNIDNGVTADANVNVDHCLEVGQKIVKSLAGQDAMTHVFKRKHQATTLATKTSVKVDDELISVDPQLMFQRLTTIARETSPDLSEIFKYELSNVPPALFDNSGLAREAHKSQLADAIWTDRDCGTDSLQSCRLFVLDGGSLLHRLSWPQKSTFGEIVQMYTQYVLNKFTNPCVVFDGYESAPSTKDMTHVRRCKGVESRKTVFNESTVCIKERGIPR
;
A
#
# COMPACT_ATOMS: atom_id res chain seq x y z
N MET A 1 -39.62 -8.96 -1.26
CA MET A 1 -38.39 -8.24 -0.87
C MET A 1 -38.43 -6.89 -1.55
N GLN A 2 -38.32 -5.78 -0.80
CA GLN A 2 -37.96 -4.52 -1.45
C GLN A 2 -36.52 -4.69 -1.99
N GLY A 3 -36.33 -4.51 -3.29
CA GLY A 3 -35.01 -4.66 -3.91
C GLY A 3 -34.05 -3.59 -3.38
N ILE A 4 -32.83 -3.98 -3.01
CA ILE A 4 -31.77 -3.04 -2.65
C ILE A 4 -31.36 -2.30 -3.93
N GLN A 5 -31.65 -1.01 -4.02
CA GLN A 5 -31.28 -0.18 -5.17
C GLN A 5 -29.99 0.60 -4.90
N PHE A 6 -29.22 0.86 -5.95
CA PHE A 6 -28.20 1.90 -5.95
C PHE A 6 -28.90 3.27 -6.03
N ASN A 7 -28.97 3.97 -4.90
CA ASN A 7 -29.55 5.31 -4.89
C ASN A 7 -28.59 6.31 -5.54
N GLU A 8 -29.12 7.40 -6.09
CA GLU A 8 -28.28 8.53 -6.47
C GLU A 8 -27.44 9.00 -5.27
N LEU A 9 -26.14 9.18 -5.50
CA LEU A 9 -25.20 9.65 -4.49
C LEU A 9 -25.08 11.16 -4.62
N ASP A 10 -25.49 11.88 -3.58
CA ASP A 10 -25.21 13.30 -3.48
C ASP A 10 -23.69 13.53 -3.48
N GLU A 11 -23.25 14.57 -4.20
CA GLU A 11 -21.84 14.97 -4.17
C GLU A 11 -21.53 15.59 -2.80
N LEU A 12 -20.61 14.96 -2.05
CA LEU A 12 -20.10 15.53 -0.82
C LEU A 12 -19.27 16.77 -1.14
N LYS A 13 -19.78 17.94 -0.77
CA LYS A 13 -18.99 19.18 -0.77
C LYS A 13 -18.09 19.21 0.47
N TYR A 14 -17.01 18.44 0.43
CA TYR A 14 -15.96 18.47 1.45
C TYR A 14 -14.72 19.18 0.87
N ILE A 15 -14.30 20.24 1.54
CA ILE A 15 -13.04 20.93 1.23
C ILE A 15 -12.05 20.50 2.29
N ASP A 16 -11.05 19.73 1.86
CA ASP A 16 -9.95 19.32 2.72
C ASP A 16 -9.10 20.53 3.12
N GLN A 17 -9.29 21.03 4.34
CA GLN A 17 -8.56 22.19 4.85
C GLN A 17 -7.08 21.92 5.13
N HIS A 18 -6.61 20.67 5.07
CA HIS A 18 -5.25 20.27 5.44
C HIS A 18 -4.40 19.83 4.23
N TRP A 19 -4.84 20.12 3.00
CA TRP A 19 -4.15 19.69 1.78
C TRP A 19 -2.71 20.23 1.69
N GLN A 20 -2.43 21.39 2.29
CA GLN A 20 -1.09 21.99 2.38
C GLN A 20 -0.12 21.07 3.15
N LEU A 21 -0.60 20.39 4.20
CA LEU A 21 0.23 19.47 4.98
C LEU A 21 0.58 18.20 4.18
N ASP A 22 -0.37 17.71 3.37
CA ASP A 22 -0.13 16.58 2.48
C ASP A 22 0.86 16.96 1.37
N MET A 23 0.67 18.13 0.74
CA MET A 23 1.59 18.64 -0.28
C MET A 23 2.99 18.85 0.30
N MET A 24 3.10 19.46 1.48
CA MET A 24 4.38 19.63 2.16
C MET A 24 5.07 18.28 2.37
N SER A 25 4.33 17.30 2.90
CA SER A 25 4.87 15.97 3.20
C SER A 25 5.30 15.21 1.95
N SER A 26 4.64 15.44 0.82
CA SER A 26 4.93 14.75 -0.44
C SER A 26 6.16 15.32 -1.16
N ILE A 27 6.56 16.57 -0.86
CA ILE A 27 7.71 17.22 -1.50
C ILE A 27 8.89 17.49 -0.55
N ILE A 28 8.69 17.43 0.78
CA ILE A 28 9.73 17.82 1.74
C ILE A 28 11.02 17.01 1.59
N TRP A 29 10.92 15.74 1.21
CA TRP A 29 12.10 14.89 1.01
C TRP A 29 13.03 15.41 -0.10
N SER A 30 12.46 16.03 -1.14
CA SER A 30 13.22 16.68 -2.22
C SER A 30 13.99 17.88 -1.69
N LEU A 31 13.43 18.58 -0.70
CA LEU A 31 14.02 19.78 -0.09
C LEU A 31 15.05 19.43 0.98
N ARG A 32 14.82 18.36 1.74
CA ARG A 32 15.70 17.91 2.83
C ARG A 32 15.57 16.41 3.10
N SER A 33 16.70 15.78 3.43
CA SER A 33 16.77 14.40 3.93
C SER A 33 17.93 14.29 4.92
N PRO A 34 17.82 13.51 6.01
CA PRO A 34 16.67 12.69 6.39
C PRO A 34 15.52 13.50 7.01
N VAL A 35 14.30 13.01 6.85
CA VAL A 35 13.08 13.56 7.44
C VAL A 35 12.19 12.44 7.99
N PRO A 36 11.33 12.70 9.00
CA PRO A 36 10.31 11.76 9.43
C PRO A 36 9.40 11.35 8.26
N ALA A 37 8.94 10.09 8.24
CA ALA A 37 7.93 9.69 7.26
C ALA A 37 6.57 10.33 7.59
N TRP A 38 5.68 10.37 6.59
CA TRP A 38 4.37 11.02 6.66
C TRP A 38 3.61 10.77 7.98
N SER A 39 3.39 9.51 8.39
CA SER A 39 2.64 9.22 9.63
C SER A 39 3.36 9.75 10.89
N GLY A 40 4.69 9.68 10.92
CA GLY A 40 5.47 10.21 12.02
C GLY A 40 5.47 11.74 12.09
N PHE A 41 5.49 12.40 10.94
CA PHE A 41 5.33 13.85 10.84
C PHE A 41 3.92 14.30 11.24
N MET A 42 2.89 13.66 10.69
CA MET A 42 1.49 14.00 10.99
C MET A 42 1.14 13.83 12.47
N GLN A 43 1.60 12.74 13.12
CA GLN A 43 1.44 12.56 14.56
C GLN A 43 2.11 13.66 15.38
N MET A 44 3.26 14.17 14.93
CA MET A 44 4.02 15.21 15.63
C MET A 44 3.30 16.56 15.60
N ILE A 45 2.66 16.90 14.49
CA ILE A 45 2.05 18.22 14.27
C ILE A 45 0.57 18.28 14.64
N HIS A 46 -0.18 17.19 14.49
CA HIS A 46 -1.62 17.19 14.75
C HIS A 46 -1.93 17.11 16.24
N LYS A 47 -2.61 18.15 16.74
CA LYS A 47 -3.17 18.23 18.08
C LYS A 47 -4.52 18.90 18.02
N SER A 48 -5.55 18.24 18.53
CA SER A 48 -6.88 18.82 18.70
C SER A 48 -7.64 18.04 19.77
N SER A 49 -8.82 18.52 20.15
CA SER A 49 -9.73 17.79 21.03
C SER A 49 -10.16 16.48 20.37
N HIS A 50 -10.23 15.40 21.16
CA HIS A 50 -10.76 14.11 20.74
C HIS A 50 -11.65 13.52 21.85
N PRO A 51 -12.52 12.55 21.52
CA PRO A 51 -13.39 11.89 22.50
C PRO A 51 -12.66 11.09 23.59
N GLY A 52 -11.35 10.88 23.43
CA GLY A 52 -10.51 10.13 24.35
C GLY A 52 -10.34 8.66 23.97
N LYS A 53 -9.75 7.88 24.89
CA LYS A 53 -9.52 6.45 24.75
C LYS A 53 -10.85 5.66 24.75
N SER A 54 -10.97 4.70 23.84
CA SER A 54 -12.12 3.81 23.72
C SER A 54 -12.07 2.67 24.75
N SER A 55 -13.23 2.28 25.26
CA SER A 55 -13.42 1.04 26.02
C SER A 55 -13.65 -0.14 25.07
N MET A 56 -12.95 -1.25 25.30
CA MET A 56 -13.10 -2.49 24.52
C MET A 56 -13.54 -3.61 25.45
N ILE A 57 -14.62 -4.31 25.08
CA ILE A 57 -15.19 -5.44 25.84
C ILE A 57 -15.44 -6.57 24.87
N PHE A 58 -15.05 -7.78 25.25
CA PHE A 58 -15.29 -8.98 24.45
C PHE A 58 -16.61 -9.63 24.84
N PHE A 59 -17.51 -9.78 23.87
CA PHE A 59 -18.71 -10.58 24.06
C PHE A 59 -18.39 -12.08 23.97
N PRO A 60 -19.27 -12.95 24.50
CA PRO A 60 -19.13 -14.40 24.34
C PRO A 60 -18.97 -14.78 22.86
N MET A 61 -18.01 -15.66 22.58
CA MET A 61 -17.82 -16.22 21.25
C MET A 61 -18.98 -17.13 20.87
N ILE A 62 -19.41 -17.04 19.61
CA ILE A 62 -20.50 -17.84 19.05
C ILE A 62 -19.88 -19.03 18.32
N ASP A 63 -20.17 -20.25 18.79
CA ASP A 63 -19.72 -21.49 18.14
C ASP A 63 -20.67 -21.89 17.00
N MET A 64 -20.72 -21.03 15.98
CA MET A 64 -21.47 -21.25 14.74
C MET A 64 -20.67 -20.72 13.56
N GLU A 65 -20.90 -21.28 12.38
CA GLU A 65 -20.31 -20.78 11.14
C GLU A 65 -20.68 -19.30 10.93
N PRO A 66 -19.70 -18.37 10.84
CA PRO A 66 -19.99 -16.94 10.72
C PRO A 66 -20.82 -16.61 9.48
N GLY A 67 -20.68 -17.42 8.43
CA GLY A 67 -21.44 -17.28 7.20
C GLY A 67 -22.90 -17.74 7.28
N ASP A 68 -23.36 -18.41 8.33
CA ASP A 68 -24.75 -18.81 8.44
C ASP A 68 -25.65 -17.58 8.70
N MET A 69 -26.73 -17.44 7.93
CA MET A 69 -27.73 -16.39 8.12
C MET A 69 -28.33 -16.43 9.53
N SER A 70 -28.48 -17.63 10.11
CA SER A 70 -28.98 -17.80 11.48
C SER A 70 -28.00 -17.26 12.52
N CYS A 71 -26.69 -17.44 12.30
CA CYS A 71 -25.63 -16.90 13.13
C CYS A 71 -25.64 -15.35 13.08
N VAL A 72 -25.66 -14.77 11.88
CA VAL A 72 -25.71 -13.32 11.69
C VAL A 72 -26.98 -12.72 12.31
N TYR A 73 -28.15 -13.31 12.06
CA TYR A 73 -29.42 -12.86 12.65
C TYR A 73 -29.39 -12.89 14.19
N SER A 74 -28.94 -14.01 14.77
CA SER A 74 -28.86 -14.18 16.22
C SER A 74 -27.89 -13.19 16.86
N THR A 75 -26.74 -12.93 16.19
CA THR A 75 -25.76 -11.93 16.60
C THR A 75 -26.35 -10.52 16.61
N LEU A 76 -27.00 -10.12 15.51
CA LEU A 76 -27.66 -8.81 15.40
C LEU A 76 -28.73 -8.64 16.50
N LYS A 77 -29.49 -9.71 16.79
CA LYS A 77 -30.59 -9.67 17.78
C LYS A 77 -30.04 -9.53 19.19
N PHE A 78 -28.99 -10.27 19.50
CA PHE A 78 -28.27 -10.18 20.77
C PHE A 78 -27.73 -8.76 20.99
N LEU A 79 -27.01 -8.20 20.02
CA LEU A 79 -26.44 -6.85 20.11
C LEU A 79 -27.51 -5.77 20.27
N CYS A 80 -28.64 -5.89 19.56
CA CYS A 80 -29.79 -5.01 19.75
C CYS A 80 -30.36 -5.08 21.17
N ASN A 81 -30.50 -6.28 21.73
CA ASN A 81 -31.03 -6.45 23.08
C ASN A 81 -30.08 -5.89 24.14
N GLU A 82 -28.77 -6.07 23.97
CA GLU A 82 -27.78 -5.45 24.86
C GLU A 82 -27.81 -3.92 24.75
N ALA A 83 -27.81 -3.37 23.53
CA ALA A 83 -27.83 -1.92 23.32
C ALA A 83 -29.10 -1.26 23.89
N ARG A 84 -30.25 -1.94 23.83
CA ARG A 84 -31.51 -1.50 24.46
C ARG A 84 -31.40 -1.31 25.96
N LYS A 85 -30.66 -2.17 26.67
CA LYS A 85 -30.46 -2.03 28.13
C LYS A 85 -29.83 -0.69 28.50
N TYR A 86 -29.06 -0.12 27.59
CA TYR A 86 -28.41 1.18 27.74
C TYR A 86 -29.13 2.32 27.01
N SER A 87 -30.28 2.05 26.38
CA SER A 87 -31.01 3.01 25.52
C SER A 87 -30.11 3.60 24.42
N LYS A 88 -29.25 2.77 23.83
CA LYS A 88 -28.35 3.14 22.73
C LYS A 88 -28.70 2.42 21.43
N CYS A 89 -28.35 3.06 20.32
CA CYS A 89 -28.36 2.45 18.99
C CYS A 89 -27.03 1.70 18.77
N PRO A 90 -27.05 0.41 18.43
CA PRO A 90 -25.83 -0.32 18.11
C PRO A 90 -25.29 0.09 16.73
N ILE A 91 -23.98 0.29 16.66
CA ILE A 91 -23.22 0.45 15.41
C ILE A 91 -22.41 -0.81 15.21
N ILE A 92 -22.63 -1.51 14.09
CA ILE A 92 -22.08 -2.84 13.86
C ILE A 92 -21.24 -2.80 12.59
N THR A 93 -19.98 -3.22 12.70
CA THR A 93 -19.05 -3.28 11.56
C THR A 93 -18.88 -4.74 11.15
N PHE A 94 -18.96 -5.02 9.85
CA PHE A 94 -18.66 -6.34 9.29
C PHE A 94 -17.70 -6.22 8.10
N ASP A 95 -16.95 -7.29 7.84
CA ASP A 95 -16.25 -7.45 6.58
C ASP A 95 -17.24 -7.52 5.39
N GLN A 96 -16.72 -7.43 4.18
CA GLN A 96 -17.56 -7.29 2.98
C GLN A 96 -18.61 -8.41 2.81
N PRO A 97 -18.30 -9.71 3.02
CA PRO A 97 -19.28 -10.78 2.88
C PRO A 97 -20.37 -10.76 3.96
N LEU A 98 -20.02 -10.57 5.24
CA LEU A 98 -20.98 -10.55 6.33
C LEU A 98 -21.83 -9.27 6.32
N TYR A 99 -21.27 -8.15 5.86
CA TYR A 99 -21.99 -6.90 5.64
C TYR A 99 -23.23 -7.12 4.76
N TRP A 100 -23.11 -7.85 3.64
CA TRP A 100 -24.26 -8.13 2.78
C TRP A 100 -25.34 -8.98 3.46
N LYS A 101 -24.93 -9.99 4.24
CA LYS A 101 -25.88 -10.85 4.97
C LYS A 101 -26.63 -10.03 6.02
N ALA A 102 -25.91 -9.22 6.79
CA ALA A 102 -26.50 -8.32 7.78
C ALA A 102 -27.43 -7.29 7.13
N LEU A 103 -27.02 -6.67 6.03
CA LEU A 103 -27.82 -5.71 5.27
C LEU A 103 -29.15 -6.33 4.78
N LEU A 104 -29.08 -7.55 4.24
CA LEU A 104 -30.26 -8.27 3.77
C LEU A 104 -31.22 -8.65 4.89
N ILE A 105 -30.70 -9.03 6.06
CA ILE A 105 -31.52 -9.29 7.25
C ILE A 105 -32.23 -8.00 7.66
N ILE A 106 -31.48 -6.93 7.88
CA ILE A 106 -32.01 -5.65 8.37
C ILE A 106 -33.06 -5.07 7.41
N ARG A 107 -32.83 -5.12 6.09
CA ARG A 107 -33.77 -4.55 5.10
C ARG A 107 -35.02 -5.39 4.84
N ASN A 108 -35.03 -6.67 5.23
CA ASN A 108 -36.21 -7.53 5.11
C ASN A 108 -36.99 -7.66 6.43
N GLU A 109 -36.49 -7.08 7.50
CA GLU A 109 -37.15 -7.05 8.80
C GLU A 109 -38.39 -6.12 8.76
N PRO A 110 -39.54 -6.52 9.31
CA PRO A 110 -40.68 -5.63 9.50
C PRO A 110 -40.35 -4.41 10.39
N GLU A 111 -40.90 -3.22 10.08
CA GLU A 111 -40.64 -1.97 10.83
C GLU A 111 -41.08 -2.04 12.31
N ASP A 112 -41.97 -2.96 12.66
CA ASP A 112 -42.47 -3.23 14.01
C ASP A 112 -41.65 -4.27 14.79
N ALA A 113 -40.60 -4.84 14.16
CA ALA A 113 -39.82 -5.94 14.72
C ALA A 113 -38.58 -5.50 15.53
N SER A 114 -38.04 -6.49 16.24
CA SER A 114 -37.03 -6.39 17.31
C SER A 114 -35.62 -5.94 16.94
N PHE A 115 -35.37 -5.39 15.75
CA PHE A 115 -34.11 -4.73 15.42
C PHE A 115 -34.40 -3.24 15.42
N GLY A 116 -33.89 -2.54 16.44
CA GLY A 116 -34.04 -1.09 16.50
C GLY A 116 -33.38 -0.43 15.29
N LYS A 117 -33.31 0.90 15.30
CA LYS A 117 -32.42 1.65 14.40
C LYS A 117 -30.98 1.12 14.59
N ILE A 118 -30.49 0.22 13.74
CA ILE A 118 -29.10 -0.27 13.72
C ILE A 118 -28.37 0.54 12.66
N ILE A 119 -27.11 0.89 12.94
CA ILE A 119 -26.21 1.43 11.91
C ILE A 119 -25.22 0.35 11.52
N LEU A 120 -25.29 -0.07 10.26
CA LEU A 120 -24.38 -1.05 9.68
C LEU A 120 -23.21 -0.34 8.99
N ARG A 121 -21.98 -0.72 9.32
CA ARG A 121 -20.75 -0.20 8.71
C ARG A 121 -20.01 -1.29 7.96
N LEU A 122 -19.42 -0.90 6.82
CA LEU A 122 -18.47 -1.72 6.09
C LEU A 122 -17.10 -1.62 6.76
N GLY A 123 -16.40 -2.75 6.90
CA GLY A 123 -15.05 -2.82 7.45
C GLY A 123 -14.08 -1.92 6.69
N GLY A 124 -13.61 -0.85 7.34
CA GLY A 124 -12.81 0.18 6.70
C GLY A 124 -11.38 -0.26 6.45
N PHE A 125 -10.79 -1.08 7.34
CA PHE A 125 -9.47 -1.65 7.09
C PHE A 125 -9.50 -2.60 5.88
N HIS A 126 -10.53 -3.43 5.78
CA HIS A 126 -10.72 -4.28 4.60
C HIS A 126 -11.01 -3.48 3.31
N LEU A 127 -11.63 -2.30 3.43
CA LEU A 127 -11.79 -1.38 2.31
C LEU A 127 -10.43 -0.82 1.83
N GLU A 128 -9.54 -0.43 2.76
CA GLU A 128 -8.15 -0.02 2.46
C GLU A 128 -7.37 -1.15 1.77
N MET A 129 -7.44 -2.37 2.31
CA MET A 129 -6.86 -3.56 1.68
C MET A 129 -7.33 -3.72 0.23
N SER A 130 -8.63 -3.62 0.00
CA SER A 130 -9.17 -3.73 -1.36
C SER A 130 -8.73 -2.58 -2.25
N PHE A 131 -8.55 -1.37 -1.71
CA PHE A 131 -8.12 -0.22 -2.50
C PHE A 131 -6.65 -0.32 -2.91
N LEU A 132 -5.78 -0.83 -2.02
CA LEU A 132 -4.41 -1.20 -2.37
C LEU A 132 -4.37 -2.25 -3.49
N GLY A 133 -5.25 -3.26 -3.43
CA GLY A 133 -5.44 -4.23 -4.52
C GLY A 133 -5.91 -3.57 -5.83
N ALA A 134 -6.78 -2.57 -5.76
CA ALA A 134 -7.22 -1.80 -6.93
C ALA A 134 -6.07 -1.01 -7.57
N ILE A 135 -5.21 -0.38 -6.76
CA ILE A 135 -4.00 0.29 -7.23
C ILE A 135 -3.08 -0.70 -7.93
N GLY A 136 -2.80 -1.85 -7.30
CA GLY A 136 -1.95 -2.89 -7.90
C GLY A 136 -2.51 -3.44 -9.21
N HIS A 137 -3.83 -3.59 -9.32
CA HIS A 137 -4.48 -4.00 -10.56
C HIS A 137 -4.35 -2.94 -11.66
N ILE A 138 -4.67 -1.68 -11.36
CA ILE A 138 -4.57 -0.56 -12.34
C ILE A 138 -3.13 -0.40 -12.83
N MET A 139 -2.16 -0.53 -11.93
CA MET A 139 -0.74 -0.37 -12.26
C MET A 139 -0.10 -1.65 -12.82
N ALA A 140 -0.85 -2.73 -13.04
CA ALA A 140 -0.29 -3.97 -13.53
C ALA A 140 0.36 -3.79 -14.91
N GLY A 141 1.64 -4.14 -15.01
CA GLY A 141 2.44 -3.99 -16.23
C GLY A 141 3.01 -2.59 -16.48
N SER A 142 2.80 -1.62 -15.59
CA SER A 142 3.32 -0.24 -15.72
C SER A 142 4.81 -0.09 -15.39
N GLY A 143 5.40 -1.06 -14.68
CA GLY A 143 6.74 -0.95 -14.08
C GLY A 143 6.74 -0.68 -12.56
N LEU A 144 5.57 -0.51 -11.93
CA LEU A 144 5.47 -0.30 -10.48
C LEU A 144 5.96 -1.52 -9.66
N GLU A 145 5.70 -2.73 -10.14
CA GLU A 145 6.17 -3.97 -9.49
C GLU A 145 7.71 -3.99 -9.48
N GLU A 146 8.33 -3.82 -10.64
CA GLU A 146 9.78 -3.77 -10.79
C GLU A 146 10.42 -2.62 -9.97
N LEU A 147 9.77 -1.46 -9.91
CA LEU A 147 10.22 -0.34 -9.07
C LEU A 147 10.20 -0.70 -7.58
N LEU A 148 9.13 -1.30 -7.08
CA LEU A 148 9.03 -1.71 -5.67
C LEU A 148 10.01 -2.84 -5.33
N GLU A 149 10.30 -3.73 -6.28
CA GLU A 149 11.28 -4.82 -6.13
C GLU A 149 12.72 -4.34 -5.93
N THR A 150 13.02 -3.07 -6.23
CA THR A 150 14.33 -2.48 -5.93
C THR A 150 14.59 -2.34 -4.42
N VAL A 151 13.55 -2.27 -3.60
CA VAL A 151 13.63 -2.06 -2.14
C VAL A 151 12.89 -3.13 -1.33
N TYR A 152 12.08 -3.97 -1.96
CA TYR A 152 11.39 -5.10 -1.34
C TYR A 152 11.64 -6.41 -2.12
N ALA A 153 11.54 -7.55 -1.44
CA ALA A 153 11.63 -8.84 -2.10
C ALA A 153 10.40 -9.09 -3.02
N PRO A 154 10.54 -9.79 -4.17
CA PRO A 154 9.46 -10.04 -5.13
C PRO A 154 8.17 -10.61 -4.52
N ASN A 155 8.31 -11.62 -3.66
CA ASN A 155 7.15 -12.21 -2.97
C ASN A 155 6.43 -11.18 -2.09
N ALA A 156 7.17 -10.30 -1.41
CA ALA A 156 6.57 -9.24 -0.60
C ALA A 156 5.82 -8.23 -1.48
N VAL A 157 6.39 -7.82 -2.63
CA VAL A 157 5.74 -6.89 -3.57
C VAL A 157 4.42 -7.46 -4.10
N LYS A 158 4.37 -8.77 -4.43
CA LYS A 158 3.13 -9.43 -4.82
C LYS A 158 2.04 -9.36 -3.73
N HIS A 159 2.42 -9.52 -2.47
CA HIS A 159 1.49 -9.37 -1.35
C HIS A 159 1.08 -7.91 -1.11
N MET A 160 1.97 -6.96 -1.38
CA MET A 160 1.67 -5.52 -1.31
C MET A 160 0.67 -5.11 -2.39
N LEU A 161 0.92 -5.46 -3.65
CA LEU A 161 0.08 -5.11 -4.80
C LEU A 161 -1.27 -5.84 -4.82
N SER A 162 -1.40 -6.94 -4.08
CA SER A 162 -2.70 -7.60 -3.84
C SER A 162 -3.44 -7.07 -2.62
N GLY A 163 -2.90 -6.08 -1.91
CA GLY A 163 -3.50 -5.49 -0.72
C GLY A 163 -3.44 -6.37 0.53
N LYS A 164 -2.69 -7.48 0.50
CA LYS A 164 -2.57 -8.42 1.62
C LYS A 164 -1.57 -7.95 2.67
N ALA A 165 -0.46 -7.34 2.24
CA ALA A 165 0.58 -6.80 3.12
C ALA A 165 0.42 -5.29 3.33
N VAL A 166 -0.71 -4.85 3.90
CA VAL A 166 -1.13 -3.42 4.00
C VAL A 166 -0.02 -2.52 4.52
N SER A 167 0.57 -2.93 5.64
CA SER A 167 1.65 -2.22 6.30
C SER A 167 2.81 -1.91 5.35
N ARG A 168 3.35 -2.93 4.68
CA ARG A 168 4.44 -2.78 3.71
C ARG A 168 3.97 -2.01 2.48
N ALA A 169 2.75 -2.24 2.03
CA ALA A 169 2.15 -1.59 0.86
C ALA A 169 2.06 -0.08 1.05
N LEU A 170 1.48 0.41 2.17
CA LEU A 170 1.40 1.84 2.49
C LEU A 170 2.78 2.50 2.46
N ARG A 171 3.77 1.90 3.15
CA ARG A 171 5.15 2.42 3.10
C ARG A 171 5.70 2.45 1.68
N GLY A 172 5.55 1.36 0.92
CA GLY A 172 6.04 1.28 -0.45
C GLY A 172 5.43 2.35 -1.36
N HIS A 173 4.11 2.49 -1.33
CA HIS A 173 3.39 3.50 -2.11
C HIS A 173 3.80 4.93 -1.72
N PHE A 174 3.94 5.24 -0.43
CA PHE A 174 4.35 6.58 0.02
C PHE A 174 5.80 6.92 -0.36
N LEU A 175 6.70 5.93 -0.38
CA LEU A 175 8.06 6.13 -0.87
C LEU A 175 8.08 6.39 -2.38
N VAL A 176 7.34 5.60 -3.16
CA VAL A 176 7.24 5.80 -4.62
C VAL A 176 6.62 7.15 -4.94
N GLU A 177 5.55 7.54 -4.25
CA GLU A 177 4.91 8.85 -4.38
C GLU A 177 5.89 9.99 -4.09
N SER A 178 6.62 9.92 -2.97
CA SER A 178 7.64 10.92 -2.62
C SER A 178 8.76 11.00 -3.68
N ALA A 179 9.13 9.87 -4.28
CA ALA A 179 10.21 9.82 -5.28
C ALA A 179 9.75 10.42 -6.62
N LEU A 180 8.51 10.15 -7.03
CA LEU A 180 7.88 10.76 -8.20
C LEU A 180 7.67 12.26 -8.02
N ASN A 181 7.16 12.70 -6.86
CA ASN A 181 7.03 14.13 -6.56
C ASN A 181 8.40 14.83 -6.56
N SER A 182 9.45 14.15 -6.10
CA SER A 182 10.81 14.70 -6.20
C SER A 182 11.27 14.91 -7.63
N LEU A 183 10.93 14.00 -8.54
CA LEU A 183 11.22 14.15 -9.97
C LEU A 183 10.44 15.32 -10.58
N ILE A 184 9.16 15.47 -10.21
CA ILE A 184 8.31 16.60 -10.63
C ILE A 184 8.90 17.93 -10.13
N ILE A 185 9.23 18.02 -8.84
CA ILE A 185 9.80 19.23 -8.24
C ILE A 185 11.12 19.60 -8.90
N GLN A 186 12.01 18.63 -9.17
CA GLN A 186 13.23 18.92 -9.91
C GLN A 186 12.89 19.57 -11.26
N LYS A 187 12.03 18.95 -12.07
CA LYS A 187 11.67 19.49 -13.39
C LYS A 187 11.01 20.88 -13.34
N VAL A 188 10.10 21.11 -12.40
CA VAL A 188 9.39 22.39 -12.25
C VAL A 188 10.32 23.53 -11.81
N PHE A 189 11.34 23.22 -11.01
CA PHE A 189 12.16 24.23 -10.33
C PHE A 189 13.62 24.29 -10.81
N THR A 190 14.07 23.38 -11.68
CA THR A 190 15.41 23.43 -12.33
C THR A 190 15.40 23.90 -13.79
N CYS A 191 14.25 23.85 -14.48
CA CYS A 191 14.18 24.26 -15.88
C CYS A 191 14.13 25.80 -15.98
N GLU A 192 15.23 26.43 -16.41
CA GLU A 192 15.32 27.86 -16.73
C GLU A 192 14.65 28.24 -18.08
N GLU A 193 14.04 27.30 -18.81
CA GLU A 193 13.49 27.53 -20.15
C GLU A 193 11.95 27.46 -20.22
N ILE A 194 11.22 28.43 -19.65
CA ILE A 194 9.97 28.97 -20.23
C ILE A 194 9.80 30.44 -19.82
N VAL A 195 10.79 31.31 -20.09
CA VAL A 195 10.54 32.76 -20.13
C VAL A 195 11.38 33.40 -21.23
N THR A 196 11.02 33.14 -22.49
CA THR A 196 11.16 34.12 -23.59
C THR A 196 10.31 33.66 -24.76
N GLY A 197 9.19 34.33 -25.02
CA GLY A 197 8.36 34.06 -26.19
C GLY A 197 6.95 34.65 -26.06
N ASP A 198 6.87 35.97 -26.16
CA ASP A 198 5.70 36.79 -26.46
C ASP A 198 4.42 36.59 -25.63
N ALA A 199 4.08 37.67 -24.90
CA ALA A 199 2.77 37.89 -24.32
C ALA A 199 1.66 37.82 -25.40
N HIS A 200 1.05 36.65 -25.53
CA HIS A 200 -0.28 36.52 -26.10
C HIS A 200 -1.32 36.50 -24.98
N PRO A 201 -2.39 37.32 -25.04
CA PRO A 201 -3.37 37.40 -23.98
C PRO A 201 -4.10 36.06 -23.84
N LEU A 202 -4.16 35.58 -22.60
CA LEU A 202 -4.94 34.43 -22.13
C LEU A 202 -6.31 34.36 -22.83
N PRO A 203 -6.71 33.21 -23.41
CA PRO A 203 -8.11 32.97 -23.71
C PRO A 203 -8.85 32.77 -22.39
N ARG A 204 -9.72 33.73 -22.04
CA ARG A 204 -10.73 33.55 -20.99
C ARG A 204 -11.65 32.40 -21.42
N HIS A 205 -11.51 31.25 -20.81
CA HIS A 205 -12.60 30.28 -20.70
C HIS A 205 -13.13 30.29 -19.26
N GLU A 206 -14.27 30.94 -19.10
CA GLU A 206 -15.12 30.88 -17.92
C GLU A 206 -15.58 29.43 -17.68
N LYS A 207 -15.05 28.80 -16.64
CA LYS A 207 -15.82 27.94 -15.72
C LYS A 207 -15.30 28.12 -14.30
N HIS A 208 -15.52 29.32 -13.77
CA HIS A 208 -15.58 29.54 -12.33
C HIS A 208 -17.06 29.61 -11.96
N VAL A 209 -17.55 28.58 -11.27
CA VAL A 209 -18.77 28.73 -10.47
C VAL A 209 -18.37 29.53 -9.24
N ARG A 210 -18.42 30.86 -9.37
CA ARG A 210 -18.49 31.78 -8.24
C ARG A 210 -19.83 31.52 -7.54
N CYS A 211 -19.80 31.02 -6.31
CA CYS A 211 -20.93 31.12 -5.40
C CYS A 211 -20.77 32.41 -4.60
N ASP A 212 -21.06 33.55 -5.23
CA ASP A 212 -21.43 34.76 -4.49
C ASP A 212 -22.94 34.65 -4.24
N ASN A 213 -23.33 34.44 -2.99
CA ASN A 213 -24.63 34.80 -2.43
C ASN A 213 -24.40 35.00 -0.93
N GLU A 214 -24.05 36.23 -0.57
CA GLU A 214 -24.21 36.75 0.78
C GLU A 214 -25.70 36.83 1.09
N GLU A 215 -26.18 36.00 2.01
CA GLU A 215 -27.40 36.29 2.76
C GLU A 215 -27.05 36.36 4.24
N GLU A 216 -27.35 37.53 4.81
CA GLU A 216 -27.21 37.97 6.19
C GLU A 216 -27.53 36.88 7.22
N ILE A 217 -26.55 36.53 8.06
CA ILE A 217 -26.83 35.99 9.39
C ILE A 217 -26.82 37.17 10.36
N VAL A 218 -28.04 37.54 10.76
CA VAL A 218 -28.32 38.54 11.79
C VAL A 218 -27.64 38.13 13.10
N ALA A 219 -26.69 38.95 13.53
CA ALA A 219 -26.18 38.94 14.89
C ALA A 219 -27.33 39.20 15.87
N SER A 220 -27.48 38.34 16.88
CA SER A 220 -28.19 38.70 18.10
C SER A 220 -27.21 38.68 19.26
N ASP A 221 -26.67 39.86 19.52
CA ASP A 221 -26.26 40.25 20.86
C ASP A 221 -27.41 40.00 21.83
N ASN A 222 -27.11 39.38 22.97
CA ASN A 222 -27.76 39.75 24.22
C ASN A 222 -26.75 39.62 25.36
N ASP A 223 -26.31 40.80 25.76
CA ASP A 223 -25.42 41.08 26.85
C ASP A 223 -26.19 41.11 28.19
N ALA A 224 -25.43 40.90 29.26
CA ALA A 224 -25.70 41.22 30.67
C ALA A 224 -26.78 40.43 31.46
N ARG A 225 -26.33 39.68 32.47
CA ARG A 225 -26.23 40.20 33.86
C ARG A 225 -25.66 39.18 34.85
N SER A 226 -24.63 39.65 35.55
CA SER A 226 -24.07 39.11 36.79
C SER A 226 -25.13 38.82 37.86
N ARG A 227 -24.97 37.72 38.60
CA ARG A 227 -25.27 37.67 40.03
C ARG A 227 -24.39 36.61 40.71
N ASN A 228 -23.55 37.12 41.61
CA ASN A 228 -22.89 36.40 42.68
C ASN A 228 -23.86 35.48 43.41
N GLU A 229 -23.42 34.28 43.79
CA GLU A 229 -23.48 33.83 45.19
C GLU A 229 -22.70 32.51 45.43
N LYS A 230 -21.64 32.66 46.23
CA LYS A 230 -21.21 31.81 47.36
C LYS A 230 -20.82 30.34 47.11
N GLN A 231 -19.50 30.10 47.23
CA GLN A 231 -18.91 28.90 47.81
C GLN A 231 -19.52 28.56 49.18
N PRO A 232 -19.40 27.29 49.60
CA PRO A 232 -18.68 27.07 50.84
C PRO A 232 -17.61 25.98 50.73
N THR A 233 -16.46 26.34 51.28
CA THR A 233 -15.39 25.52 51.85
C THR A 233 -15.91 24.65 53.00
N TYR A 234 -15.36 23.44 53.16
CA TYR A 234 -15.10 22.86 54.48
C TYR A 234 -13.81 22.03 54.42
N ASP A 235 -12.83 22.50 55.19
CA ASP A 235 -11.64 21.77 55.61
C ASP A 235 -11.95 20.92 56.86
N ASN A 236 -11.12 19.88 57.02
CA ASN A 236 -10.72 19.17 58.24
C ASN A 236 -11.74 18.30 58.98
N GLU A 237 -11.37 17.04 59.21
CA GLU A 237 -10.91 16.61 60.54
C GLU A 237 -10.22 15.22 60.49
N GLU A 238 -9.09 15.14 61.18
CA GLU A 238 -8.33 13.95 61.57
C GLU A 238 -9.11 13.14 62.64
N ASP A 239 -8.92 11.83 62.69
CA ASP A 239 -8.43 11.11 63.90
C ASP A 239 -8.39 9.58 63.67
N ILE A 240 -7.20 8.95 63.72
CA ILE A 240 -6.60 8.15 64.80
C ILE A 240 -7.26 6.78 65.06
N LEU A 241 -6.43 5.72 64.98
CA LEU A 241 -6.28 4.51 65.85
C LEU A 241 -5.88 3.28 65.00
N THR A 242 -4.59 2.93 64.89
CA THR A 242 -3.71 2.12 65.78
C THR A 242 -3.72 0.61 65.49
N ASP A 243 -2.49 0.11 65.30
CA ASP A 243 -1.89 -1.15 65.77
C ASP A 243 -2.40 -2.53 65.29
N ASP A 244 -1.51 -3.25 64.58
CA ASP A 244 -0.80 -4.45 65.09
C ASP A 244 0.16 -4.96 63.97
N ALA A 245 1.50 -4.92 64.14
CA ALA A 245 2.34 -6.01 64.69
C ALA A 245 1.98 -7.39 64.08
N GLY A 246 2.78 -8.09 63.28
CA GLY A 246 4.20 -8.41 63.41
C GLY A 246 4.34 -9.93 63.62
N LEU A 247 5.09 -10.64 62.75
CA LEU A 247 5.68 -12.00 62.91
C LEU A 247 6.26 -12.42 61.54
N CYS A 248 7.55 -12.25 61.23
CA CYS A 248 8.74 -13.05 61.60
C CYS A 248 8.72 -14.56 61.23
N ALA A 249 9.58 -14.88 60.25
CA ALA A 249 10.50 -16.03 60.16
C ALA A 249 9.89 -17.42 59.87
N THR A 250 10.50 -18.36 59.13
CA THR A 250 11.92 -18.72 58.92
C THR A 250 12.10 -19.52 57.60
N ASN A 251 13.33 -19.50 57.06
CA ASN A 251 14.18 -20.60 56.51
C ASN A 251 13.55 -22.03 56.49
N GLU A 252 13.86 -22.97 55.61
CA GLU A 252 15.04 -23.36 54.81
C GLU A 252 14.58 -24.58 53.98
N GLU A 253 15.08 -24.81 52.76
CA GLU A 253 15.72 -26.09 52.39
C GLU A 253 16.25 -26.03 50.95
N GLN A 254 17.54 -26.30 50.86
CA GLN A 254 18.35 -26.49 49.66
C GLN A 254 18.04 -27.85 49.03
N ASN A 255 18.21 -27.98 47.71
CA ASN A 255 19.09 -28.99 47.16
C ASN A 255 19.53 -28.62 45.75
N ASP A 256 20.85 -28.69 45.60
CA ASP A 256 21.64 -28.50 44.40
C ASP A 256 21.37 -29.59 43.36
N ASP A 257 21.60 -29.29 42.08
CA ASP A 257 22.50 -30.11 41.29
C ASP A 257 23.00 -29.38 40.03
N GLU A 258 24.23 -29.72 39.72
CA GLU A 258 25.24 -28.98 38.96
C GLU A 258 25.14 -29.13 37.43
N ASN A 259 25.41 -28.01 36.76
CA ASN A 259 26.49 -27.81 35.77
C ASN A 259 26.62 -28.80 34.58
N THR A 260 26.34 -28.29 33.37
CA THR A 260 27.22 -28.50 32.21
C THR A 260 27.20 -27.27 31.31
N HIS A 261 28.28 -26.49 31.39
CA HIS A 261 28.73 -25.60 30.34
C HIS A 261 29.20 -26.40 29.12
N GLU A 262 28.62 -26.16 27.95
CA GLU A 262 29.32 -26.37 26.68
C GLU A 262 29.16 -25.13 25.80
N ILE A 263 30.31 -24.53 25.52
CA ILE A 263 30.51 -23.45 24.57
C ILE A 263 30.60 -24.09 23.20
N LEU A 264 29.66 -23.80 22.30
CA LEU A 264 29.86 -23.92 20.86
C LEU A 264 29.50 -22.60 20.20
N VAL A 265 30.56 -21.93 19.79
CA VAL A 265 30.58 -20.85 18.80
C VAL A 265 30.17 -21.49 17.47
N ASP A 266 29.05 -21.07 16.90
CA ASP A 266 28.77 -21.33 15.48
C ASP A 266 28.16 -20.09 14.82
N ASP A 267 28.92 -19.58 13.87
CA ASP A 267 28.53 -18.61 12.86
C ASP A 267 27.38 -19.17 12.01
N ALA A 268 26.14 -18.84 12.37
CA ALA A 268 24.98 -19.09 11.53
C ALA A 268 24.31 -17.76 11.16
N ARG A 269 24.56 -17.31 9.92
CA ARG A 269 23.67 -16.39 9.20
C ARG A 269 22.24 -16.93 9.31
N PRO A 270 21.25 -16.17 9.81
CA PRO A 270 19.86 -16.61 9.72
C PRO A 270 19.43 -16.55 8.25
N CYS A 271 19.38 -17.71 7.62
CA CYS A 271 18.49 -17.97 6.50
C CYS A 271 17.06 -17.83 7.06
N THR A 272 16.43 -16.68 6.85
CA THR A 272 15.02 -16.52 7.19
C THR A 272 14.20 -17.27 6.14
N THR A 273 13.73 -18.45 6.52
CA THR A 273 12.63 -19.11 5.85
C THR A 273 11.40 -18.20 5.89
N ASP A 274 10.85 -17.95 4.71
CA ASP A 274 9.56 -17.28 4.47
C ASP A 274 8.43 -18.00 5.22
N GLU A 275 8.10 -17.54 6.43
CA GLU A 275 6.84 -17.89 7.09
C GLU A 275 6.20 -16.64 7.69
N GLU A 276 4.89 -16.51 7.43
CA GLU A 276 3.94 -15.49 7.88
C GLU A 276 4.26 -14.87 9.25
N GLN A 277 5.09 -13.82 9.24
CA GLN A 277 5.11 -12.81 10.31
C GLN A 277 4.06 -11.74 9.99
N THR A 278 3.12 -11.60 10.92
CA THR A 278 1.87 -10.85 10.81
C THR A 278 2.08 -9.39 10.43
N ASP A 279 1.23 -8.91 9.51
CA ASP A 279 1.20 -7.59 8.88
C ASP A 279 0.81 -6.42 9.84
N GLU A 280 1.03 -6.57 11.14
CA GLU A 280 0.42 -5.77 12.21
C GLU A 280 1.19 -4.49 12.59
N GLU A 281 2.38 -4.27 12.04
CA GLU A 281 3.30 -3.30 12.64
C GLU A 281 3.06 -1.83 12.23
N ILE A 282 2.62 -1.48 11.00
CA ILE A 282 2.61 -0.06 10.54
C ILE A 282 1.41 0.77 11.01
N LEU A 283 0.31 0.14 11.41
CA LEU A 283 -0.89 0.88 11.83
C LEU A 283 -0.95 1.13 13.35
N THR A 284 0.13 0.88 14.10
CA THR A 284 0.19 1.07 15.54
C THR A 284 1.42 1.87 15.99
N ASP A 285 1.20 2.63 17.06
CA ASP A 285 2.23 3.16 17.94
C ASP A 285 2.73 1.98 18.84
N GLU A 286 3.66 1.13 18.39
CA GLU A 286 4.28 0.11 19.27
C GLU A 286 5.81 -0.03 19.12
N VAL A 287 6.39 -0.69 20.14
CA VAL A 287 7.69 -0.48 20.79
C VAL A 287 8.83 -1.33 20.20
N VAL A 288 10.03 -0.75 20.10
CA VAL A 288 11.28 -1.47 19.83
C VAL A 288 12.15 -1.43 21.11
N PRO A 289 12.81 -2.55 21.50
CA PRO A 289 13.75 -2.54 22.62
C PRO A 289 14.86 -1.50 22.42
N ARG A 290 15.26 -0.80 23.50
CA ARG A 290 16.44 0.08 23.49
C ARG A 290 17.70 -0.75 23.18
N ILE A 291 18.13 -0.75 21.92
CA ILE A 291 19.49 -1.14 21.56
C ILE A 291 20.41 0.00 22.00
N ARG A 292 21.46 -0.32 22.77
CA ARG A 292 22.49 0.66 23.14
C ARG A 292 23.13 1.18 21.84
N ASN A 293 23.02 2.49 21.64
CA ASN A 293 23.72 3.19 20.57
C ASN A 293 25.21 3.22 20.89
N ASP A 294 25.96 2.26 20.38
CA ASP A 294 27.39 2.43 20.17
C ASP A 294 27.68 2.05 18.70
N GLU A 295 28.36 2.95 18.01
CA GLU A 295 28.90 2.83 16.63
C GLU A 295 27.93 2.98 15.44
N GLN A 296 27.45 4.21 15.17
CA GLN A 296 26.96 4.56 13.82
C GLN A 296 27.11 6.07 13.51
N THR A 297 28.35 6.56 13.53
CA THR A 297 28.66 7.97 13.19
C THR A 297 29.28 8.15 11.80
N ASN A 298 29.58 7.08 11.06
CA ASN A 298 30.23 7.18 9.74
C ASN A 298 29.31 6.98 8.51
N GLU A 299 28.18 6.27 8.61
CA GLU A 299 27.29 6.06 7.44
C GLU A 299 26.43 7.28 7.08
N ASN A 300 26.06 8.11 8.06
CA ASN A 300 25.18 9.27 7.83
C ASN A 300 25.82 10.38 6.96
N LYS A 301 27.15 10.43 6.85
CA LYS A 301 27.86 11.45 6.04
C LYS A 301 27.93 11.14 4.54
N GLU A 302 27.71 9.89 4.13
CA GLU A 302 27.69 9.53 2.70
C GLU A 302 26.32 9.70 2.03
N VAL A 303 25.23 9.70 2.81
CA VAL A 303 23.86 9.79 2.28
C VAL A 303 23.49 11.21 1.80
N GLU A 304 24.10 12.26 2.36
CA GLU A 304 23.82 13.65 1.96
C GLU A 304 24.31 14.02 0.55
N LYS A 305 25.23 13.27 -0.05
CA LYS A 305 26.01 13.72 -1.22
C LYS A 305 25.40 13.52 -2.62
N ILE A 306 24.23 12.89 -2.78
CA ILE A 306 23.87 12.28 -4.08
C ILE A 306 22.61 12.86 -4.76
N ILE A 307 21.82 13.70 -4.09
CA ILE A 307 20.69 14.40 -4.73
C ILE A 307 21.01 15.88 -4.83
N ASP A 308 21.03 16.41 -6.05
CA ASP A 308 21.20 17.85 -6.28
C ASP A 308 20.00 18.60 -5.71
N ARG A 309 20.23 19.34 -4.62
CA ARG A 309 19.27 20.23 -3.97
C ARG A 309 19.63 21.70 -4.16
N SER A 310 20.54 22.01 -5.08
CA SER A 310 20.98 23.38 -5.34
C SER A 310 19.81 24.29 -5.76
N PHE A 311 18.81 23.75 -6.44
CA PHE A 311 17.60 24.45 -6.84
C PHE A 311 16.79 25.00 -5.65
N VAL A 312 16.82 24.33 -4.51
CA VAL A 312 16.09 24.75 -3.30
C VAL A 312 16.56 26.13 -2.85
N THR A 313 17.86 26.38 -2.85
CA THR A 313 18.44 27.67 -2.44
C THR A 313 18.17 28.82 -3.42
N LYS A 314 17.67 28.51 -4.62
CA LYS A 314 17.40 29.50 -5.68
C LYS A 314 15.93 29.92 -5.75
N ASP A 315 15.03 29.12 -5.19
CA ASP A 315 13.58 29.36 -5.28
C ASP A 315 13.00 29.75 -3.91
N ALA A 316 12.47 30.97 -3.84
CA ALA A 316 11.96 31.53 -2.59
C ALA A 316 10.71 30.78 -2.07
N ASP A 317 9.89 30.21 -2.96
CA ASP A 317 8.69 29.49 -2.53
C ASP A 317 9.07 28.14 -1.91
N LEU A 318 10.07 27.44 -2.45
CA LEU A 318 10.58 26.20 -1.87
C LEU A 318 11.26 26.42 -0.50
N LEU A 319 11.97 27.53 -0.33
CA LEU A 319 12.50 27.94 0.97
C LEU A 319 11.36 28.20 1.97
N GLY A 320 10.29 28.88 1.54
CA GLY A 320 9.10 29.09 2.37
C GLY A 320 8.46 27.79 2.85
N ILE A 321 8.37 26.76 2.00
CA ILE A 321 7.86 25.44 2.41
C ILE A 321 8.80 24.77 3.43
N LEU A 322 10.11 24.88 3.24
CA LEU A 322 11.09 24.32 4.17
C LEU A 322 11.02 25.01 5.54
N GLU A 323 10.89 26.34 5.56
CA GLU A 323 10.69 27.14 6.78
C GLU A 323 9.39 26.79 7.48
N ALA A 324 8.29 26.63 6.74
CA ALA A 324 7.00 26.20 7.29
C ALA A 324 7.09 24.81 7.94
N PHE A 325 7.77 23.86 7.29
CA PHE A 325 8.00 22.53 7.83
C PHE A 325 8.81 22.60 9.14
N ASP A 326 9.90 23.38 9.16
CA ASP A 326 10.73 23.54 10.35
C ASP A 326 9.98 24.22 11.48
N GLY A 327 9.17 25.24 11.17
CA GLY A 327 8.36 25.90 12.16
C GLY A 327 7.32 24.97 12.78
N LEU A 328 6.70 24.08 12.00
CA LEU A 328 5.78 23.06 12.54
C LEU A 328 6.51 22.02 13.39
N LYS A 329 7.66 21.54 12.93
CA LYS A 329 8.48 20.56 13.66
C LYS A 329 8.97 21.10 15.00
N ASP A 330 9.45 22.35 15.00
CA ASP A 330 9.99 23.03 16.18
C ASP A 330 8.89 23.68 17.03
N LYS A 331 7.62 23.56 16.61
CA LYS A 331 6.42 24.09 17.28
C LYS A 331 6.42 25.62 17.39
N THR A 332 7.12 26.32 16.51
CA THR A 332 7.09 27.77 16.39
C THR A 332 5.94 28.26 15.52
N LEU A 333 5.45 27.40 14.61
CA LEU A 333 4.23 27.62 13.81
C LEU A 333 3.13 26.64 14.23
N LYS A 334 1.88 27.07 14.05
CA LYS A 334 0.68 26.22 14.15
C LYS A 334 0.25 25.77 12.76
N ILE A 335 -0.55 24.71 12.71
CA ILE A 335 -1.15 24.23 11.45
C ILE A 335 -1.95 25.34 10.74
N SER A 336 -2.67 26.19 11.49
CA SER A 336 -3.41 27.33 10.93
C SER A 336 -2.53 28.27 10.11
N ASP A 337 -1.31 28.52 10.58
CA ASP A 337 -0.39 29.46 9.94
C ASP A 337 0.07 28.93 8.56
N VAL A 338 0.21 27.60 8.45
CA VAL A 338 0.57 26.92 7.19
C VAL A 338 -0.62 26.83 6.23
N ILE A 339 -1.83 26.64 6.74
CA ILE A 339 -3.05 26.59 5.91
C ILE A 339 -3.30 27.94 5.23
N GLU A 340 -3.03 29.05 5.92
CA GLU A 340 -3.25 30.40 5.40
C GLU A 340 -2.09 30.89 4.48
N ASP A 341 -0.99 30.15 4.39
CA ASP A 341 0.19 30.56 3.63
C ASP A 341 0.00 30.32 2.12
N LYS A 342 0.03 31.43 1.37
CA LYS A 342 -0.07 31.45 -0.10
C LYS A 342 1.12 30.82 -0.82
N VAL A 343 2.24 30.56 -0.13
CA VAL A 343 3.36 29.78 -0.69
C VAL A 343 2.84 28.45 -1.25
N PHE A 344 1.95 27.78 -0.52
CA PHE A 344 1.44 26.48 -0.92
C PHE A 344 0.62 26.55 -2.20
N GLU A 345 -0.21 27.58 -2.35
CA GLU A 345 -0.97 27.84 -3.57
C GLU A 345 -0.04 28.10 -4.78
N ARG A 346 1.01 28.91 -4.61
CA ARG A 346 1.96 29.21 -5.69
C ARG A 346 2.72 27.97 -6.16
N VAL A 347 3.23 27.17 -5.23
CA VAL A 347 3.93 25.91 -5.54
C VAL A 347 2.98 24.92 -6.19
N GLN A 348 1.76 24.77 -5.65
CA GLN A 348 0.73 23.90 -6.23
C GLN A 348 0.38 24.33 -7.66
N CYS A 349 0.23 25.63 -7.94
CA CYS A 349 -0.03 26.13 -9.28
C CYS A 349 1.08 25.73 -10.27
N ARG A 350 2.36 25.93 -9.91
CA ARG A 350 3.49 25.55 -10.79
C ARG A 350 3.57 24.06 -11.05
N ILE A 351 3.29 23.24 -10.02
CA ILE A 351 3.20 21.78 -10.16
C ILE A 351 2.04 21.42 -11.11
N SER A 352 0.89 22.06 -10.95
CA SER A 352 -0.29 21.86 -11.81
C SER A 352 -0.01 22.25 -13.25
N ASP A 353 0.61 23.41 -13.51
CA ASP A 353 0.98 23.85 -14.86
C ASP A 353 1.88 22.83 -15.56
N TYR A 354 2.85 22.27 -14.83
CA TYR A 354 3.70 21.20 -15.35
C TYR A 354 2.93 19.91 -15.61
N LYS A 355 2.03 19.49 -14.71
CA LYS A 355 1.17 18.32 -14.93
C LYS A 355 0.28 18.51 -16.16
N ASP A 356 -0.27 19.69 -16.36
CA ASP A 356 -1.12 20.02 -17.51
C ASP A 356 -0.32 19.98 -18.82
N SER A 357 0.98 20.32 -18.78
CA SER A 357 1.87 20.18 -19.94
C SER A 357 2.07 18.71 -20.40
N LEU A 358 1.74 17.74 -19.54
CA LEU A 358 1.89 16.30 -19.80
C LEU A 358 0.59 15.65 -20.28
N VAL A 359 -0.48 16.40 -20.53
CA VAL A 359 -1.81 15.86 -20.87
C VAL A 359 -1.80 14.91 -22.09
N ASP A 360 -0.91 15.15 -23.06
CA ASP A 360 -0.76 14.32 -24.25
C ASP A 360 0.10 13.06 -24.02
N CYS A 361 0.69 12.89 -22.84
CA CYS A 361 1.62 11.81 -22.49
C CYS A 361 0.89 10.72 -21.70
N LYS A 362 0.50 9.64 -22.37
CA LYS A 362 -0.27 8.56 -21.76
C LYS A 362 0.40 7.90 -20.56
N THR A 363 1.72 7.69 -20.63
CA THR A 363 2.49 7.14 -19.50
C THR A 363 2.46 8.10 -18.32
N ALA A 364 2.66 9.40 -18.56
CA ALA A 364 2.57 10.41 -17.50
C ALA A 364 1.17 10.43 -16.87
N ASN A 365 0.10 10.40 -17.66
CA ASN A 365 -1.28 10.39 -17.17
C ASN A 365 -1.57 9.19 -16.25
N LEU A 366 -1.08 7.99 -16.59
CA LEU A 366 -1.22 6.81 -15.71
C LEU A 366 -0.49 7.02 -14.37
N TRP A 367 0.75 7.52 -14.40
CA TRP A 367 1.55 7.75 -13.19
C TRP A 367 1.06 8.96 -12.36
N LEU A 368 0.45 9.97 -12.98
CA LEU A 368 -0.25 11.05 -12.29
C LEU A 368 -1.52 10.52 -11.61
N THR A 369 -2.28 9.66 -12.30
CA THR A 369 -3.44 8.98 -11.70
C THR A 369 -3.02 8.08 -10.54
N TYR A 370 -1.84 7.44 -10.62
CA TYR A 370 -1.27 6.71 -9.50
C TYR A 370 -1.00 7.61 -8.29
N LEU A 371 -0.39 8.79 -8.50
CA LEU A 371 -0.19 9.76 -7.42
C LEU A 371 -1.52 10.17 -6.77
N GLU A 372 -2.57 10.39 -7.56
CA GLU A 372 -3.92 10.66 -7.03
C GLU A 372 -4.46 9.52 -6.16
N MET A 373 -4.30 8.26 -6.58
CA MET A 373 -4.71 7.12 -5.77
C MET A 373 -3.93 7.03 -4.46
N VAL A 374 -2.62 7.34 -4.45
CA VAL A 374 -1.83 7.36 -3.22
C VAL A 374 -2.23 8.53 -2.30
N VAL A 375 -2.59 9.68 -2.85
CA VAL A 375 -3.17 10.79 -2.07
C VAL A 375 -4.49 10.37 -1.40
N LEU A 376 -5.33 9.57 -2.07
CA LEU A 376 -6.53 9.01 -1.45
C LEU A 376 -6.21 8.06 -0.29
N LEU A 377 -5.12 7.28 -0.36
CA LEU A 377 -4.66 6.48 0.78
C LEU A 377 -4.27 7.35 1.97
N HIS A 378 -3.46 8.39 1.76
CA HIS A 378 -3.10 9.35 2.82
C HIS A 378 -4.35 9.94 3.49
N ARG A 379 -5.32 10.39 2.68
CA ARG A 379 -6.58 10.95 3.17
C ARG A 379 -7.40 9.95 3.97
N PHE A 380 -7.50 8.70 3.50
CA PHE A 380 -8.26 7.66 4.18
C PHE A 380 -7.64 7.30 5.53
N VAL A 381 -6.31 7.12 5.56
CA VAL A 381 -5.57 6.89 6.81
C VAL A 381 -5.74 8.08 7.74
N ARG A 382 -5.57 9.31 7.24
CA ARG A 382 -5.70 10.52 8.06
C ARG A 382 -7.10 10.65 8.65
N ALA A 383 -8.15 10.45 7.86
CA ALA A 383 -9.53 10.51 8.32
C ALA A 383 -9.74 9.64 9.56
N GLU A 384 -9.18 8.44 9.54
CA GLU A 384 -9.35 7.48 10.63
C GLU A 384 -8.41 7.79 11.80
N ARG A 385 -7.17 8.22 11.53
CA ARG A 385 -6.23 8.64 12.57
C ARG A 385 -6.76 9.83 13.37
N THR A 386 -7.34 10.83 12.71
CA THR A 386 -7.87 12.05 13.35
C THR A 386 -9.32 11.92 13.80
N GLY A 387 -10.06 10.93 13.30
CA GLY A 387 -11.50 10.80 13.51
C GLY A 387 -12.31 11.84 12.74
N ASP A 388 -11.90 12.19 11.52
CA ASP A 388 -12.62 13.08 10.62
C ASP A 388 -13.63 12.30 9.76
N TRP A 389 -14.91 12.38 10.15
CA TRP A 389 -15.98 11.63 9.51
C TRP A 389 -16.29 12.10 8.09
N LEU A 390 -16.14 13.40 7.81
CA LEU A 390 -16.46 13.91 6.48
C LEU A 390 -15.35 13.59 5.49
N LEU A 391 -14.09 13.69 5.91
CA LEU A 391 -12.96 13.23 5.11
C LEU A 391 -13.04 11.72 4.81
N HIS A 392 -13.51 10.91 5.78
CA HIS A 392 -13.77 9.48 5.57
C HIS A 392 -14.76 9.27 4.42
N LEU A 393 -15.94 9.90 4.47
CA LEU A 393 -16.97 9.71 3.46
C LEU A 393 -16.57 10.26 2.08
N ASP A 394 -15.93 11.45 2.03
CA ASP A 394 -15.41 12.02 0.77
C ASP A 394 -14.38 11.08 0.14
N THR A 395 -13.47 10.55 0.95
CA THR A 395 -12.44 9.63 0.46
C THR A 395 -13.06 8.33 -0.08
N VAL A 396 -14.01 7.73 0.66
CA VAL A 396 -14.74 6.54 0.18
C VAL A 396 -15.47 6.82 -1.15
N GLN A 397 -16.10 7.98 -1.29
CA GLN A 397 -16.76 8.39 -2.54
C GLN A 397 -15.76 8.50 -3.71
N ARG A 398 -14.59 9.11 -3.46
CA ARG A 398 -13.50 9.26 -4.45
C ARG A 398 -12.81 7.94 -4.80
N MET A 399 -12.87 6.92 -3.94
CA MET A 399 -12.34 5.58 -4.23
C MET A 399 -13.26 4.76 -5.17
N LEU A 400 -14.57 5.06 -5.24
CA LEU A 400 -15.53 4.29 -6.05
C LEU A 400 -15.13 4.15 -7.54
N PRO A 401 -14.70 5.21 -8.25
CA PRO A 401 -14.27 5.08 -9.63
C PRO A 401 -13.13 4.08 -9.82
N TYR A 402 -12.15 4.06 -8.92
CA TYR A 402 -11.02 3.13 -9.04
C TYR A 402 -11.42 1.68 -8.74
N PHE A 403 -12.32 1.44 -7.79
CA PHE A 403 -12.91 0.10 -7.60
C PHE A 403 -13.65 -0.37 -8.85
N ALA A 404 -14.37 0.54 -9.52
CA ALA A 404 -15.09 0.25 -10.75
C ALA A 404 -14.15 -0.03 -11.94
N ALA A 405 -13.15 0.82 -12.13
CA ALA A 405 -12.19 0.69 -13.22
C ALA A 405 -11.34 -0.58 -13.10
N SER A 406 -10.94 -0.94 -11.88
CA SER A 406 -10.13 -2.14 -11.59
C SER A 406 -10.93 -3.43 -11.46
N GLY A 407 -12.26 -3.36 -11.52
CA GLY A 407 -13.13 -4.52 -11.38
C GLY A 407 -13.21 -5.14 -9.98
N HIS A 408 -12.90 -4.37 -8.93
CA HIS A 408 -13.14 -4.72 -7.53
C HIS A 408 -14.64 -4.58 -7.17
N ASN A 409 -15.46 -5.28 -7.95
CA ASN A 409 -16.91 -5.13 -8.02
C ASN A 409 -17.62 -5.35 -6.68
N LEU A 410 -17.13 -6.29 -5.87
CA LEU A 410 -17.71 -6.60 -4.55
C LEU A 410 -17.59 -5.43 -3.59
N TYR A 411 -16.41 -4.79 -3.56
CA TYR A 411 -16.17 -3.60 -2.75
C TYR A 411 -16.81 -2.36 -3.35
N LEU A 412 -16.81 -2.17 -4.67
CA LEU A 412 -17.59 -1.12 -5.32
C LEU A 412 -19.05 -1.16 -4.88
N LYS A 413 -19.68 -2.33 -5.00
CA LYS A 413 -21.09 -2.55 -4.66
C LYS A 413 -21.35 -2.28 -3.18
N SER A 414 -20.52 -2.83 -2.28
CA SER A 414 -20.66 -2.62 -0.84
C SER A 414 -20.42 -1.17 -0.42
N ALA A 415 -19.34 -0.55 -0.90
CA ALA A 415 -18.97 0.82 -0.55
C ALA A 415 -19.99 1.84 -1.06
N TYR A 416 -20.57 1.63 -2.24
CA TYR A 416 -21.63 2.48 -2.77
C TYR A 416 -22.87 2.46 -1.86
N ILE A 417 -23.33 1.27 -1.47
CA ILE A 417 -24.51 1.13 -0.59
C ILE A 417 -24.21 1.67 0.81
N TYR A 418 -23.05 1.34 1.36
CA TYR A 418 -22.57 1.89 2.63
C TYR A 418 -22.57 3.42 2.61
N LEU A 419 -21.98 4.03 1.59
CA LEU A 419 -21.92 5.49 1.45
C LEU A 419 -23.32 6.10 1.35
N SER A 420 -24.22 5.50 0.57
CA SER A 420 -25.62 5.95 0.44
C SER A 420 -26.35 5.95 1.78
N ASP A 421 -26.14 4.92 2.60
CA ASP A 421 -26.76 4.80 3.92
C ASP A 421 -26.12 5.79 4.93
N MET A 422 -24.79 5.96 4.88
CA MET A 422 -24.07 6.89 5.75
C MET A 422 -24.40 8.36 5.45
N LEU A 423 -24.62 8.73 4.18
CA LEU A 423 -24.99 10.10 3.79
C LEU A 423 -26.37 10.51 4.35
N LYS A 424 -27.29 9.56 4.50
CA LYS A 424 -28.61 9.78 5.09
C LYS A 424 -28.59 9.84 6.61
N MET A 425 -27.46 9.60 7.27
CA MET A 425 -27.39 9.61 8.74
C MET A 425 -27.73 10.96 9.34
N ARG A 426 -27.42 12.07 8.67
CA ARG A 426 -27.73 13.42 9.15
C ARG A 426 -29.22 13.61 9.45
N THR A 427 -30.09 13.02 8.63
CA THR A 427 -31.56 13.11 8.80
C THR A 427 -32.13 11.91 9.55
N SER A 428 -31.61 10.70 9.32
CA SER A 428 -32.14 9.47 9.94
C SER A 428 -31.70 9.26 11.40
N HIS A 429 -30.50 9.71 11.77
CA HIS A 429 -29.82 9.48 13.05
C HIS A 429 -28.98 10.70 13.50
N PRO A 430 -29.59 11.88 13.74
CA PRO A 430 -28.86 13.13 13.98
C PRO A 430 -27.90 13.06 15.17
N ASP A 431 -28.27 12.40 16.26
CA ASP A 431 -27.43 12.29 17.47
C ASP A 431 -26.15 11.47 17.21
N ILE A 432 -26.27 10.41 16.41
CA ILE A 432 -25.13 9.55 16.07
C ILE A 432 -24.27 10.22 15.01
N TYR A 433 -24.89 10.92 14.07
CA TYR A 433 -24.18 11.76 13.11
C TYR A 433 -23.34 12.83 13.84
N ALA A 434 -23.89 13.52 14.84
CA ALA A 434 -23.14 14.44 15.69
C ALA A 434 -21.99 13.75 16.44
N SER A 435 -22.22 12.54 16.96
CA SER A 435 -21.19 11.74 17.61
C SER A 435 -20.05 11.37 16.63
N PHE A 436 -20.39 11.02 15.39
CA PHE A 436 -19.40 10.72 14.34
C PHE A 436 -18.59 11.93 13.93
N LEU A 437 -19.24 13.11 13.80
CA LEU A 437 -18.56 14.39 13.57
C LEU A 437 -17.61 14.76 14.71
N SER A 438 -17.89 14.32 15.95
CA SER A 438 -16.96 14.48 17.07
C SER A 438 -15.81 13.45 17.09
N GLY A 439 -15.75 12.55 16.11
CA GLY A 439 -14.68 11.56 15.97
C GLY A 439 -14.89 10.27 16.76
N GLN A 440 -16.13 9.93 17.13
CA GLN A 440 -16.48 8.67 17.81
C GLN A 440 -16.71 7.49 16.85
N HIS A 441 -16.49 7.67 15.54
CA HIS A 441 -16.56 6.57 14.57
C HIS A 441 -15.27 5.73 14.51
N VAL A 442 -14.19 6.19 15.15
CA VAL A 442 -12.89 5.50 15.18
C VAL A 442 -12.61 4.96 16.58
N VAL A 443 -11.78 3.93 16.68
CA VAL A 443 -11.35 3.38 17.97
C VAL A 443 -9.99 3.98 18.34
N ARG A 444 -9.81 4.35 19.61
CA ARG A 444 -8.52 4.84 20.14
C ARG A 444 -8.05 3.98 21.30
N ARG A 445 -6.88 3.35 21.18
CA ARG A 445 -6.26 2.56 22.26
C ARG A 445 -5.45 3.42 23.24
N THR A 446 -5.00 4.58 22.79
CA THR A 446 -4.25 5.57 23.57
C THR A 446 -4.97 6.91 23.51
N ASP A 447 -4.75 7.75 24.52
CA ASP A 447 -5.31 9.09 24.60
C ASP A 447 -4.49 10.09 23.75
N ARG A 448 -4.43 9.83 22.44
CA ARG A 448 -3.71 10.66 21.46
C ARG A 448 -4.64 11.00 20.31
N TYR A 449 -4.51 12.22 19.80
CA TYR A 449 -5.33 12.69 18.68
C TYR A 449 -5.18 11.82 17.42
N TRP A 450 -3.93 11.49 17.01
CA TRP A 450 -3.58 10.67 15.83
C TRP A 450 -3.68 9.14 16.06
N ALA A 451 -4.32 8.69 17.14
CA ALA A 451 -4.40 7.26 17.49
C ALA A 451 -5.71 6.59 17.08
N GLY A 452 -6.55 7.24 16.27
CA GLY A 452 -7.73 6.60 15.71
C GLY A 452 -7.37 5.46 14.77
N ILE A 453 -8.12 4.36 14.85
CA ILE A 453 -7.99 3.19 13.96
C ILE A 453 -9.38 2.67 13.60
N TRP A 454 -9.46 1.95 12.49
CA TRP A 454 -10.68 1.26 12.09
C TRP A 454 -11.16 0.25 13.14
N THR A 455 -12.48 0.12 13.25
CA THR A 455 -13.14 -0.80 14.20
C THR A 455 -12.79 -2.26 13.92
N ASP A 456 -12.73 -2.67 12.65
CA ASP A 456 -12.38 -4.03 12.24
C ASP A 456 -10.88 -4.35 12.42
N LEU A 457 -9.99 -3.36 12.23
CA LEU A 457 -8.57 -3.50 12.57
C LEU A 457 -8.34 -3.73 14.06
N THR A 458 -9.17 -3.15 14.92
CA THR A 458 -9.09 -3.35 16.38
C THR A 458 -9.29 -4.83 16.74
N ILE A 459 -10.22 -5.51 16.07
CA ILE A 459 -10.47 -6.95 16.29
C ILE A 459 -9.23 -7.75 15.90
N GLU A 460 -8.60 -7.41 14.78
CA GLU A 460 -7.38 -8.08 14.33
C GLU A 460 -6.25 -7.94 15.37
N GLN A 461 -6.02 -6.71 15.86
CA GLN A 461 -4.93 -6.40 16.77
C GLN A 461 -5.10 -6.93 18.20
N VAL A 462 -6.33 -7.04 18.69
CA VAL A 462 -6.58 -7.44 20.09
C VAL A 462 -6.99 -8.90 20.18
N LEU A 463 -7.95 -9.34 19.36
CA LEU A 463 -8.49 -10.70 19.42
C LEU A 463 -7.72 -11.66 18.51
N MET A 464 -7.60 -11.35 17.21
CA MET A 464 -7.00 -12.26 16.24
C MET A 464 -5.51 -12.48 16.45
N LYS A 465 -4.79 -11.46 16.91
CA LYS A 465 -3.38 -11.59 17.31
C LYS A 465 -3.18 -12.68 18.37
N SER A 466 -4.04 -12.71 19.39
CA SER A 466 -3.98 -13.74 20.44
C SER A 466 -4.31 -15.14 19.89
N LEU A 467 -5.29 -15.23 18.99
CA LEU A 467 -5.69 -16.46 18.28
C LEU A 467 -4.59 -17.05 17.39
N LYS A 468 -3.81 -16.18 16.73
CA LYS A 468 -2.77 -16.55 15.77
C LYS A 468 -1.38 -16.76 16.39
N SER A 469 -1.21 -16.37 17.66
CA SER A 469 0.04 -16.53 18.40
C SER A 469 0.35 -17.99 18.75
N SER A 470 1.59 -18.26 19.20
CA SER A 470 1.97 -19.60 19.68
C SER A 470 1.13 -20.01 20.90
N GLY A 471 0.43 -21.13 20.82
CA GLY A 471 -0.56 -21.55 21.82
C GLY A 471 -2.00 -21.08 21.55
N GLY A 472 -2.22 -20.32 20.47
CA GLY A 472 -3.54 -19.93 19.96
C GLY A 472 -4.22 -21.00 19.10
N LEU A 473 -5.45 -20.74 18.69
CA LEU A 473 -6.34 -21.71 18.03
C LEU A 473 -5.83 -22.16 16.64
N THR A 474 -5.05 -21.32 15.95
CA THR A 474 -4.65 -21.55 14.55
C THR A 474 -3.24 -22.11 14.38
N ARG A 475 -2.44 -22.23 15.45
CA ARG A 475 -1.07 -22.79 15.40
C ARG A 475 -0.96 -24.05 16.26
N GLY A 476 -0.74 -25.22 15.65
CA GLY A 476 -0.52 -26.50 16.34
C GLY A 476 -1.35 -27.67 15.81
N ARG A 477 -1.42 -28.79 16.55
CA ARG A 477 -2.11 -30.05 16.16
C ARG A 477 -3.65 -29.98 16.19
N GLY A 478 -4.25 -28.78 16.15
CA GLY A 478 -5.68 -28.57 16.35
C GLY A 478 -6.11 -28.80 17.81
N MET A 479 -7.34 -28.38 18.13
CA MET A 479 -7.94 -28.51 19.47
C MET A 479 -9.10 -29.50 19.45
N SER A 480 -9.19 -30.34 20.49
CA SER A 480 -10.41 -31.12 20.74
C SER A 480 -11.59 -30.18 21.01
N GLU A 481 -12.81 -30.67 20.83
CA GLU A 481 -14.05 -29.91 21.09
C GLU A 481 -14.09 -29.36 22.53
N PHE A 482 -13.69 -30.17 23.51
CA PHE A 482 -13.58 -29.72 24.91
C PHE A 482 -12.56 -28.58 25.08
N GLN A 483 -11.36 -28.72 24.51
CA GLN A 483 -10.34 -27.66 24.58
C GLN A 483 -10.81 -26.39 23.88
N ARG A 484 -11.51 -26.52 22.75
CA ARG A 484 -12.11 -25.42 22.00
C ARG A 484 -13.17 -24.70 22.83
N ALA A 485 -14.06 -25.43 23.50
CA ALA A 485 -15.06 -24.86 24.38
C ALA A 485 -14.44 -24.12 25.58
N VAL A 486 -13.46 -24.74 26.25
CA VAL A 486 -12.72 -24.09 27.35
C VAL A 486 -12.05 -22.80 26.87
N TRP A 487 -11.44 -22.83 25.68
CA TRP A 487 -10.79 -21.66 25.11
C TRP A 487 -11.79 -20.57 24.69
N ILE A 488 -12.89 -20.92 24.02
CA ILE A 488 -13.99 -20.00 23.65
C ILE A 488 -14.55 -19.29 24.89
N LEU A 489 -14.76 -20.03 25.97
CA LEU A 489 -15.34 -19.49 27.21
C LEU A 489 -14.33 -18.66 28.02
N SER A 490 -13.05 -19.03 27.99
CA SER A 490 -12.00 -18.32 28.75
C SER A 490 -11.34 -17.18 27.97
N SER A 491 -11.35 -17.19 26.64
CA SER A 491 -10.61 -16.24 25.80
C SER A 491 -10.98 -14.77 26.07
N PRO A 492 -12.26 -14.37 26.15
CA PRO A 492 -12.64 -13.00 26.54
C PRO A 492 -12.02 -12.58 27.88
N VAL A 493 -12.10 -13.46 28.89
CA VAL A 493 -11.60 -13.21 30.25
C VAL A 493 -10.06 -13.17 30.26
N CYS A 494 -9.40 -14.07 29.54
CA CYS A 494 -7.94 -14.11 29.41
C CYS A 494 -7.41 -12.86 28.68
N ALA A 495 -8.13 -12.35 27.68
CA ALA A 495 -7.77 -11.12 26.98
C ALA A 495 -7.91 -9.90 27.91
N GLU A 496 -8.98 -9.82 28.71
CA GLU A 496 -9.16 -8.80 29.74
C GLU A 496 -8.07 -8.87 30.82
N PHE A 497 -7.77 -10.07 31.32
CA PHE A 497 -6.72 -10.27 32.31
C PHE A 497 -5.33 -9.93 31.74
N SER A 498 -5.05 -10.30 30.50
CA SER A 498 -3.81 -9.92 29.82
C SER A 498 -3.69 -8.40 29.69
N LEU A 499 -4.77 -7.71 29.30
CA LEU A 499 -4.80 -6.25 29.23
C LEU A 499 -4.62 -5.60 30.61
N ALA A 500 -5.27 -6.14 31.65
CA ALA A 500 -5.13 -5.66 33.02
C ALA A 500 -3.71 -5.88 33.57
N MET A 501 -3.10 -7.03 33.29
CA MET A 501 -1.72 -7.34 33.66
C MET A 501 -0.72 -6.45 32.94
N GLN A 502 -0.94 -6.14 31.66
CA GLN A 502 -0.13 -5.15 30.93
C GLN A 502 -0.23 -3.77 31.60
N ASN A 503 -1.43 -3.35 32.00
CA ASN A 503 -1.60 -2.08 32.72
C ASN A 503 -0.94 -2.09 34.10
N LEU A 504 -1.10 -3.18 34.87
CA LEU A 504 -0.61 -3.31 36.25
C LEU A 504 0.92 -3.39 36.33
N THR A 505 1.53 -4.18 35.46
CA THR A 505 2.99 -4.45 35.51
C THR A 505 3.82 -3.27 35.00
N GLY A 506 3.19 -2.24 34.42
CA GLY A 506 3.90 -1.20 33.68
C GLY A 506 4.60 -1.72 32.42
N ILE A 507 4.54 -3.04 32.16
CA ILE A 507 4.78 -3.69 30.88
C ILE A 507 3.52 -3.50 30.03
N GLN A 508 3.01 -2.27 29.98
CA GLN A 508 2.49 -1.82 28.71
C GLN A 508 3.71 -1.87 27.80
N TYR A 509 3.58 -2.40 26.58
CA TYR A 509 4.47 -1.99 25.51
C TYR A 509 4.26 -0.46 25.39
N SER A 510 4.97 0.31 26.21
CA SER A 510 4.76 1.74 26.38
C SER A 510 5.06 2.35 25.03
N SER A 511 4.02 2.72 24.28
CA SER A 511 4.22 3.43 23.04
C SER A 511 5.01 4.68 23.39
N SER A 512 6.24 4.76 22.88
CA SER A 512 7.01 5.98 23.01
C SER A 512 6.13 7.13 22.51
N GLU A 513 6.25 8.33 23.12
CA GLU A 513 5.56 9.52 22.61
C GLU A 513 5.86 9.77 21.13
N GLN A 514 7.02 9.28 20.67
CA GLN A 514 7.49 9.37 19.31
C GLN A 514 7.04 8.16 18.48
N HIS A 515 6.36 8.45 17.37
CA HIS A 515 5.98 7.47 16.35
C HIS A 515 7.22 6.79 15.77
N LYS A 516 7.12 5.50 15.42
CA LYS A 516 8.26 4.73 14.90
C LYS A 516 8.88 5.29 13.62
N ASP A 517 8.07 5.98 12.83
CA ASP A 517 8.50 6.64 11.60
C ASP A 517 9.28 7.93 11.83
N SER A 518 9.34 8.38 13.08
CA SER A 518 10.14 9.52 13.52
C SER A 518 11.48 9.08 14.11
N TYR A 519 11.75 7.78 14.27
CA TYR A 519 13.04 7.29 14.78
C TYR A 519 14.17 7.40 13.73
N ALA A 520 15.37 7.78 14.19
CA ALA A 520 16.53 7.98 13.31
C ALA A 520 16.87 6.75 12.42
N PRO A 521 16.85 5.49 12.92
CA PRO A 521 17.09 4.32 12.05
C PRO A 521 16.03 4.16 10.97
N ARG A 522 14.77 4.50 11.26
CA ARG A 522 13.68 4.43 10.28
C ARG A 522 13.82 5.53 9.24
N GLN A 523 14.18 6.75 9.65
CA GLN A 523 14.48 7.85 8.73
C GLN A 523 15.68 7.52 7.82
N ALA A 524 16.75 6.95 8.37
CA ALA A 524 17.93 6.53 7.61
C ALA A 524 17.57 5.43 6.58
N ARG A 525 16.80 4.42 6.98
CA ARG A 525 16.30 3.39 6.05
C ARG A 525 15.45 3.99 4.94
N ASN A 526 14.51 4.87 5.28
CA ASN A 526 13.69 5.54 4.28
C ASN A 526 14.54 6.39 3.34
N ALA A 527 15.53 7.13 3.83
CA ALA A 527 16.44 7.92 3.00
C ALA A 527 17.23 7.05 2.01
N LYS A 528 17.71 5.87 2.45
CA LYS A 528 18.37 4.88 1.59
C LYS A 528 17.43 4.36 0.51
N ASP A 529 16.26 3.86 0.90
CA ASP A 529 15.29 3.28 -0.03
C ASP A 529 14.78 4.32 -1.03
N MET A 530 14.49 5.54 -0.55
CA MET A 530 14.09 6.66 -1.39
C MET A 530 15.13 6.98 -2.46
N LYS A 531 16.42 6.96 -2.09
CA LYS A 531 17.51 7.17 -3.04
C LYS A 531 17.51 6.08 -4.12
N THR A 532 17.38 4.81 -3.74
CA THR A 532 17.29 3.70 -4.70
C THR A 532 16.12 3.87 -5.68
N LEU A 533 14.95 4.31 -5.19
CA LEU A 533 13.80 4.59 -6.04
C LEU A 533 14.02 5.82 -6.94
N SER A 534 14.62 6.89 -6.42
CA SER A 534 14.97 8.08 -7.21
C SER A 534 15.98 7.76 -8.31
N ASP A 535 17.02 6.98 -8.03
CA ASP A 535 18.01 6.55 -9.01
C ASP A 535 17.33 5.74 -10.14
N PHE A 536 16.39 4.85 -9.80
CA PHE A 536 15.60 4.10 -10.78
C PHE A 536 14.76 5.02 -11.67
N LEU A 537 14.04 5.99 -11.07
CA LEU A 537 13.13 6.90 -11.77
C LEU A 537 13.85 7.96 -12.60
N GLN A 538 15.04 8.42 -12.18
CA GLN A 538 15.85 9.34 -12.98
C GLN A 538 16.28 8.71 -14.31
N GLU A 539 16.57 7.40 -14.32
CA GLU A 539 16.85 6.65 -15.55
C GLU A 539 15.58 6.34 -16.37
N ARG A 540 14.42 6.25 -15.71
CA ARG A 540 13.15 5.71 -16.26
C ARG A 540 11.99 6.67 -16.02
N ASP A 541 12.21 7.91 -16.43
CA ASP A 541 11.30 9.01 -16.14
C ASP A 541 9.92 8.81 -16.79
N PRO A 542 8.84 8.69 -16.00
CA PRO A 542 7.47 8.56 -16.51
C PRO A 542 6.90 9.87 -17.08
N PHE A 543 7.54 11.02 -16.83
CA PHE A 543 7.06 12.37 -17.13
C PHE A 543 7.80 13.02 -18.32
N GLN A 544 8.22 12.20 -19.28
CA GLN A 544 8.86 12.65 -20.52
C GLN A 544 7.83 13.19 -21.51
N ALA A 545 7.88 14.51 -21.79
CA ALA A 545 6.89 15.20 -22.63
C ALA A 545 6.90 14.77 -24.11
N ASP A 546 7.99 14.17 -24.59
CA ASP A 546 8.11 13.63 -25.95
C ASP A 546 7.47 12.23 -26.11
N MET A 547 7.06 11.60 -24.99
CA MET A 547 6.52 10.24 -24.97
C MET A 547 4.99 10.20 -24.96
N LYS A 548 4.41 10.12 -26.16
CA LYS A 548 2.94 10.03 -26.37
C LYS A 548 2.35 8.63 -26.13
N GLU A 549 3.18 7.60 -26.15
CA GLU A 549 2.75 6.21 -26.00
C GLU A 549 2.63 5.81 -24.53
N LEU A 550 1.72 4.89 -24.23
CA LEU A 550 1.64 4.25 -22.92
C LEU A 550 2.65 3.11 -22.90
N ARG A 551 3.57 3.11 -21.92
CA ARG A 551 4.61 2.09 -21.82
C ARG A 551 4.93 1.71 -20.38
N ASN A 552 5.50 0.52 -20.23
CA ASN A 552 6.16 0.10 -19.00
C ASN A 552 7.47 0.89 -18.82
N ILE A 553 7.67 1.49 -17.64
CA ILE A 553 8.84 2.35 -17.40
C ILE A 553 10.14 1.56 -17.19
N ASP A 554 10.08 0.29 -16.78
CA ASP A 554 11.26 -0.54 -16.55
C ASP A 554 11.88 -1.06 -17.86
N ASN A 555 11.05 -1.69 -18.69
CA ASN A 555 11.50 -2.38 -19.90
C ASN A 555 11.17 -1.64 -21.20
N GLY A 556 10.41 -0.55 -21.15
CA GLY A 556 10.05 0.27 -22.30
C GLY A 556 8.98 -0.34 -23.23
N VAL A 557 8.37 -1.47 -22.83
CA VAL A 557 7.31 -2.13 -23.61
C VAL A 557 6.10 -1.21 -23.76
N THR A 558 5.69 -0.97 -24.99
CA THR A 558 4.51 -0.16 -25.33
C THR A 558 3.23 -0.97 -25.21
N ALA A 559 2.17 -0.32 -24.74
CA ALA A 559 0.87 -0.93 -24.56
C ALA A 559 0.17 -1.22 -25.89
N ASP A 560 -0.65 -2.29 -25.90
CA ASP A 560 -1.51 -2.60 -27.04
C ASP A 560 -2.60 -1.54 -27.26
N ALA A 561 -3.17 -1.49 -28.47
CA ALA A 561 -4.18 -0.50 -28.85
C ALA A 561 -5.48 -0.53 -28.03
N ASN A 562 -5.75 -1.65 -27.35
CA ASN A 562 -6.92 -1.89 -26.50
C ASN A 562 -6.69 -1.54 -25.01
N VAL A 563 -5.47 -1.17 -24.62
CA VAL A 563 -5.15 -0.70 -23.27
C VAL A 563 -5.66 0.74 -23.12
N ASN A 564 -6.38 1.01 -22.03
CA ASN A 564 -7.00 2.32 -21.75
C ASN A 564 -6.88 2.74 -20.28
N VAL A 565 -5.96 2.12 -19.53
CA VAL A 565 -5.79 2.34 -18.09
C VAL A 565 -5.28 3.74 -17.74
N ASP A 566 -4.68 4.45 -18.70
CA ASP A 566 -4.35 5.88 -18.62
C ASP A 566 -5.58 6.78 -18.43
N HIS A 567 -6.79 6.29 -18.75
CA HIS A 567 -8.06 6.95 -18.51
C HIS A 567 -8.93 6.22 -17.46
N CYS A 568 -8.33 5.46 -16.54
CA CYS A 568 -9.08 4.60 -15.62
C CYS A 568 -10.09 5.37 -14.74
N LEU A 569 -9.79 6.61 -14.35
CA LEU A 569 -10.70 7.44 -13.56
C LEU A 569 -12.00 7.72 -14.34
N GLU A 570 -11.92 8.10 -15.61
CA GLU A 570 -13.09 8.35 -16.45
C GLU A 570 -13.91 7.08 -16.69
N VAL A 571 -13.23 5.96 -16.93
CA VAL A 571 -13.86 4.63 -17.08
C VAL A 571 -14.64 4.29 -15.81
N GLY A 572 -14.01 4.45 -14.65
CA GLY A 572 -14.61 4.24 -13.35
C GLY A 572 -15.83 5.13 -13.09
N GLN A 573 -15.71 6.43 -13.36
CA GLN A 573 -16.81 7.39 -13.20
C GLN A 573 -18.01 7.04 -14.07
N LYS A 574 -17.80 6.60 -15.32
CA LYS A 574 -18.89 6.15 -16.21
C LYS A 574 -19.62 4.95 -15.62
N ILE A 575 -18.88 3.97 -15.08
CA ILE A 575 -19.49 2.80 -14.41
C ILE A 575 -20.29 3.24 -13.19
N VAL A 576 -19.69 4.03 -12.29
CA VAL A 576 -20.35 4.50 -11.03
C VAL A 576 -21.63 5.27 -11.34
N LYS A 577 -21.61 6.17 -12.32
CA LYS A 577 -22.81 6.90 -12.78
C LYS A 577 -23.88 5.96 -13.32
N SER A 578 -23.49 4.92 -14.08
CA SER A 578 -24.44 3.96 -14.63
C SER A 578 -25.15 3.12 -13.56
N LEU A 579 -24.60 2.99 -12.34
CA LEU A 579 -25.20 2.18 -11.28
C LEU A 579 -26.49 2.78 -10.73
N ALA A 580 -26.62 4.11 -10.74
CA ALA A 580 -27.74 4.80 -10.11
C ALA A 580 -29.09 4.31 -10.68
N GLY A 581 -30.03 3.97 -9.80
CA GLY A 581 -31.35 3.46 -10.16
C GLY A 581 -31.38 1.98 -10.55
N GLN A 582 -30.25 1.26 -10.58
CA GLN A 582 -30.24 -0.18 -10.82
C GLN A 582 -30.42 -0.98 -9.51
N ASP A 583 -30.96 -2.19 -9.66
CA ASP A 583 -31.09 -3.14 -8.55
C ASP A 583 -29.74 -3.76 -8.23
N ALA A 584 -29.25 -3.52 -7.01
CA ALA A 584 -27.93 -3.96 -6.59
C ALA A 584 -27.82 -5.48 -6.54
N MET A 585 -28.90 -6.22 -6.24
CA MET A 585 -28.88 -7.67 -6.10
C MET A 585 -28.74 -8.38 -7.44
N THR A 586 -29.35 -7.84 -8.48
CA THR A 586 -29.39 -8.43 -9.82
C THR A 586 -28.37 -7.82 -10.79
N HIS A 587 -27.79 -6.67 -10.47
CA HIS A 587 -26.76 -6.03 -11.29
C HIS A 587 -25.54 -6.93 -11.49
N VAL A 588 -25.10 -7.07 -12.75
CA VAL A 588 -23.91 -7.82 -13.14
C VAL A 588 -22.91 -6.89 -13.83
N PHE A 589 -21.74 -6.76 -13.23
CA PHE A 589 -20.63 -6.01 -13.80
C PHE A 589 -20.02 -6.75 -15.00
N LYS A 590 -19.78 -6.02 -16.09
CA LYS A 590 -19.14 -6.58 -17.30
C LYS A 590 -17.68 -6.14 -17.36
N ARG A 591 -16.76 -7.11 -17.51
CA ARG A 591 -15.32 -6.86 -17.66
C ARG A 591 -15.00 -5.90 -18.81
N LYS A 592 -15.76 -5.95 -19.90
CA LYS A 592 -15.56 -5.07 -21.06
C LYS A 592 -15.76 -3.57 -20.80
N HIS A 593 -16.41 -3.22 -19.69
CA HIS A 593 -16.57 -1.82 -19.30
C HIS A 593 -15.45 -1.35 -18.36
N GLN A 594 -14.66 -2.27 -17.80
CA GLN A 594 -13.55 -1.99 -16.88
C GLN A 594 -12.32 -1.52 -17.66
N ALA A 595 -11.33 -0.98 -16.96
CA ALA A 595 -10.08 -0.57 -17.57
C ALA A 595 -9.24 -1.80 -17.96
N THR A 596 -8.64 -1.75 -19.14
CA THR A 596 -7.69 -2.73 -19.65
C THR A 596 -6.27 -2.27 -19.33
N THR A 597 -5.53 -3.09 -18.58
CA THR A 597 -4.19 -2.81 -18.06
C THR A 597 -3.09 -3.19 -19.06
N LEU A 598 -1.84 -2.75 -18.86
CA LEU A 598 -0.70 -3.19 -19.68
C LEU A 598 -0.38 -4.68 -19.50
N ALA A 599 -0.75 -5.28 -18.36
CA ALA A 599 -0.55 -6.70 -18.10
C ALA A 599 -1.60 -7.60 -18.76
N THR A 600 -2.63 -7.05 -19.41
CA THR A 600 -3.72 -7.85 -19.98
C THR A 600 -3.21 -8.68 -21.16
N LYS A 601 -3.23 -10.00 -20.99
CA LYS A 601 -2.69 -10.98 -21.95
C LYS A 601 -3.65 -11.25 -23.12
N THR A 602 -3.05 -11.70 -24.23
CA THR A 602 -3.63 -12.21 -25.49
C THR A 602 -5.16 -12.20 -25.56
N SER A 603 -5.67 -11.32 -26.41
CA SER A 603 -7.09 -11.26 -26.76
C SER A 603 -7.41 -12.20 -27.93
N VAL A 604 -8.49 -12.95 -27.80
CA VAL A 604 -9.08 -13.75 -28.88
C VAL A 604 -10.27 -12.97 -29.44
N LYS A 605 -10.33 -12.83 -30.77
CA LYS A 605 -11.46 -12.19 -31.45
C LYS A 605 -12.62 -13.19 -31.55
N VAL A 606 -13.76 -12.88 -30.92
CA VAL A 606 -15.01 -13.64 -31.00
C VAL A 606 -16.11 -12.67 -31.44
N ASP A 607 -16.78 -12.93 -32.56
CA ASP A 607 -17.87 -12.10 -33.11
C ASP A 607 -17.52 -10.59 -33.19
N ASP A 608 -16.34 -10.29 -33.74
CA ASP A 608 -15.78 -8.93 -33.82
C ASP A 608 -15.43 -8.23 -32.50
N GLU A 609 -15.65 -8.87 -31.34
CA GLU A 609 -15.19 -8.40 -30.03
C GLU A 609 -13.86 -9.09 -29.64
N LEU A 610 -12.89 -8.33 -29.13
CA LEU A 610 -11.64 -8.87 -28.57
C LEU A 610 -11.85 -9.24 -27.09
N ILE A 611 -11.69 -10.52 -26.76
CA ILE A 611 -11.87 -11.06 -25.40
C ILE A 611 -10.53 -11.54 -24.87
N SER A 612 -10.05 -11.00 -23.74
CA SER A 612 -8.87 -11.54 -23.05
C SER A 612 -9.20 -12.90 -22.42
N VAL A 613 -8.42 -13.92 -22.78
CA VAL A 613 -8.61 -15.30 -22.30
C VAL A 613 -7.47 -15.65 -21.35
N ASP A 614 -7.79 -15.96 -20.10
CA ASP A 614 -6.83 -16.52 -19.13
C ASP A 614 -6.79 -18.06 -19.29
N PRO A 615 -5.68 -18.64 -19.80
CA PRO A 615 -5.57 -20.08 -20.00
C PRO A 615 -5.68 -20.88 -18.70
N GLN A 616 -5.23 -20.32 -17.56
CA GLN A 616 -5.30 -20.99 -16.27
C GLN A 616 -6.73 -21.02 -15.74
N LEU A 617 -7.48 -19.92 -15.90
CA LEU A 617 -8.89 -19.88 -15.54
C LEU A 617 -9.72 -20.82 -16.41
N MET A 618 -9.42 -20.91 -17.71
CA MET A 618 -10.01 -21.90 -18.62
C MET A 618 -9.72 -23.33 -18.16
N PHE A 619 -8.46 -23.65 -17.87
CA PHE A 619 -8.05 -24.95 -17.35
C PHE A 619 -8.81 -25.32 -16.06
N GLN A 620 -8.90 -24.39 -15.10
CA GLN A 620 -9.63 -24.59 -13.84
C GLN A 620 -11.12 -24.85 -14.06
N ARG A 621 -11.76 -24.06 -14.92
CA ARG A 621 -13.19 -24.21 -15.25
C ARG A 621 -13.47 -25.53 -15.96
N LEU A 622 -12.66 -25.87 -16.96
CA LEU A 622 -12.78 -27.13 -17.69
C LEU A 622 -12.56 -28.32 -16.77
N THR A 623 -11.54 -28.28 -15.90
CA THR A 623 -11.31 -29.34 -14.90
C THR A 623 -12.48 -29.48 -13.93
N THR A 624 -13.09 -28.37 -13.52
CA THR A 624 -14.26 -28.38 -12.61
C THR A 624 -15.48 -29.00 -13.29
N ILE A 625 -15.80 -28.57 -14.52
CA ILE A 625 -16.90 -29.14 -15.32
C ILE A 625 -16.64 -30.63 -15.59
N ALA A 626 -15.39 -30.98 -15.93
CA ALA A 626 -15.00 -32.34 -16.27
C ALA A 626 -15.10 -33.28 -15.05
N ARG A 627 -14.82 -32.78 -13.84
CA ARG A 627 -15.06 -33.49 -12.58
C ARG A 627 -16.54 -33.76 -12.31
N GLU A 628 -17.44 -32.86 -12.73
CA GLU A 628 -18.89 -33.05 -12.59
C GLU A 628 -19.48 -33.98 -13.66
N THR A 629 -18.84 -34.06 -14.83
CA THR A 629 -19.36 -34.80 -16.00
C THR A 629 -18.71 -36.16 -16.24
N SER A 630 -17.50 -36.41 -15.71
CA SER A 630 -16.82 -37.70 -15.79
C SER A 630 -16.27 -38.13 -14.42
N PRO A 631 -16.50 -39.38 -13.99
CA PRO A 631 -15.92 -39.91 -12.76
C PRO A 631 -14.42 -40.19 -12.88
N ASP A 632 -13.88 -40.27 -14.10
CA ASP A 632 -12.48 -40.55 -14.35
C ASP A 632 -11.76 -39.34 -14.94
N LEU A 633 -11.01 -38.64 -14.07
CA LEU A 633 -10.16 -37.50 -14.44
C LEU A 633 -8.99 -37.92 -15.34
N SER A 634 -8.59 -39.21 -15.33
CA SER A 634 -7.47 -39.68 -16.14
C SER A 634 -7.78 -39.68 -17.63
N GLU A 635 -9.04 -39.95 -18.02
CA GLU A 635 -9.51 -39.85 -19.41
C GLU A 635 -9.51 -38.39 -19.93
N ILE A 636 -9.76 -37.43 -19.03
CA ILE A 636 -9.79 -36.00 -19.36
C ILE A 636 -8.38 -35.47 -19.58
N PHE A 637 -7.42 -35.84 -18.72
CA PHE A 637 -6.03 -35.44 -18.86
C PHE A 637 -5.28 -36.12 -20.01
N LYS A 638 -5.93 -37.02 -20.77
CA LYS A 638 -5.44 -37.45 -22.09
C LYS A 638 -5.49 -36.34 -23.14
N TYR A 639 -6.31 -35.32 -22.90
CA TYR A 639 -6.48 -34.17 -23.78
C TYR A 639 -5.92 -32.92 -23.10
N GLU A 640 -5.31 -32.04 -23.90
CA GLU A 640 -4.83 -30.76 -23.39
C GLU A 640 -6.03 -29.85 -23.08
N LEU A 641 -6.15 -29.41 -21.83
CA LEU A 641 -7.27 -28.58 -21.35
C LEU A 641 -7.01 -27.07 -21.49
N SER A 642 -5.90 -26.71 -22.14
CA SER A 642 -5.54 -25.35 -22.48
C SER A 642 -5.00 -25.27 -23.91
N ASN A 643 -4.93 -24.06 -24.46
CA ASN A 643 -4.36 -23.79 -25.78
C ASN A 643 -2.86 -24.13 -25.88
N VAL A 644 -2.17 -24.18 -24.74
CA VAL A 644 -0.76 -24.58 -24.62
C VAL A 644 -0.56 -25.44 -23.36
N PRO A 645 0.34 -26.44 -23.37
CA PRO A 645 0.61 -27.28 -22.21
C PRO A 645 1.18 -26.48 -21.03
N PRO A 646 0.53 -26.42 -19.84
CA PRO A 646 1.02 -25.65 -18.70
C PRO A 646 2.37 -26.13 -18.15
N ALA A 647 2.75 -27.37 -18.46
CA ALA A 647 4.06 -27.95 -18.13
C ALA A 647 5.20 -27.39 -19.00
N LEU A 648 4.89 -26.96 -20.22
CA LEU A 648 5.86 -26.44 -21.18
C LEU A 648 5.77 -24.91 -21.33
N PHE A 649 4.63 -24.32 -21.01
CA PHE A 649 4.36 -22.90 -21.17
C PHE A 649 3.88 -22.28 -19.85
N ASP A 650 4.26 -21.04 -19.61
CA ASP A 650 3.77 -20.26 -18.49
C ASP A 650 2.40 -19.65 -18.80
N ASN A 651 1.83 -18.94 -17.81
CA ASN A 651 0.53 -18.30 -17.94
C ASN A 651 0.49 -17.16 -18.97
N SER A 652 1.62 -16.80 -19.58
CA SER A 652 1.73 -15.82 -20.69
C SER A 652 1.74 -16.49 -22.05
N GLY A 653 1.68 -17.83 -22.11
CA GLY A 653 1.84 -18.57 -23.35
C GLY A 653 3.30 -18.64 -23.81
N LEU A 654 4.26 -18.31 -22.93
CA LEU A 654 5.69 -18.37 -23.24
C LEU A 654 6.27 -19.70 -22.75
N ALA A 655 7.15 -20.31 -23.54
CA ALA A 655 7.77 -21.58 -23.15
C ALA A 655 8.63 -21.41 -21.87
N ARG A 656 8.39 -22.27 -20.88
CA ARG A 656 9.13 -22.34 -19.61
C ARG A 656 10.62 -22.60 -19.86
N GLU A 657 11.44 -22.14 -18.92
CA GLU A 657 12.88 -22.28 -19.02
C GLU A 657 13.34 -23.72 -18.73
N ALA A 658 14.19 -24.26 -19.61
CA ALA A 658 14.88 -25.51 -19.34
C ALA A 658 16.10 -25.22 -18.45
N HIS A 659 16.23 -25.94 -17.34
CA HIS A 659 17.34 -25.78 -16.40
C HIS A 659 18.62 -26.42 -16.97
N LYS A 660 19.27 -25.72 -17.91
CA LYS A 660 20.45 -26.23 -18.64
C LYS A 660 21.60 -26.64 -17.72
N SER A 661 21.70 -26.03 -16.53
CA SER A 661 22.71 -26.37 -15.52
C SER A 661 22.60 -27.80 -15.01
N GLN A 662 21.38 -28.34 -14.86
CA GLN A 662 21.19 -29.70 -14.34
C GLN A 662 21.81 -30.78 -15.23
N LEU A 663 21.82 -30.56 -16.55
CA LEU A 663 22.50 -31.47 -17.49
C LEU A 663 24.03 -31.35 -17.38
N ALA A 664 24.55 -30.13 -17.19
CA ALA A 664 25.98 -29.92 -17.00
C ALA A 664 26.45 -30.55 -15.67
N ASP A 665 25.69 -30.36 -14.60
CA ASP A 665 25.94 -30.98 -13.29
C ASP A 665 25.90 -32.51 -13.39
N ALA A 666 24.94 -33.07 -14.12
CA ALA A 666 24.85 -34.51 -14.35
C ALA A 666 26.05 -35.05 -15.15
N ILE A 667 26.50 -34.33 -16.20
CA ILE A 667 27.67 -34.71 -17.01
C ILE A 667 28.97 -34.63 -16.18
N TRP A 668 29.11 -33.60 -15.34
CA TRP A 668 30.27 -33.42 -14.45
C TRP A 668 30.29 -34.43 -13.30
N THR A 669 29.12 -34.92 -12.88
CA THR A 669 29.01 -36.00 -11.90
C THR A 669 29.40 -37.36 -12.50
N ASP A 670 29.22 -37.54 -13.81
CA ASP A 670 29.43 -38.82 -14.51
C ASP A 670 30.83 -38.97 -15.15
N ARG A 671 31.64 -37.90 -15.21
CA ARG A 671 32.99 -37.96 -15.80
C ARG A 671 34.03 -37.07 -15.11
N ASP A 672 35.20 -37.66 -14.87
CA ASP A 672 36.43 -36.95 -14.50
C ASP A 672 36.98 -36.22 -15.74
N CYS A 673 36.76 -34.91 -15.84
CA CYS A 673 37.10 -34.09 -17.01
C CYS A 673 38.47 -33.39 -16.87
N GLY A 674 39.45 -34.09 -16.29
CA GLY A 674 40.86 -33.69 -16.34
C GLY A 674 41.44 -33.92 -17.75
N THR A 675 42.09 -32.90 -18.31
CA THR A 675 42.90 -33.05 -19.54
C THR A 675 44.38 -32.95 -19.18
N ASP A 676 45.16 -33.93 -19.63
CA ASP A 676 46.63 -33.91 -19.51
C ASP A 676 47.19 -32.89 -20.51
N SER A 677 47.68 -31.77 -19.98
CA SER A 677 48.51 -30.74 -20.64
C SER A 677 48.12 -30.38 -22.09
N LEU A 678 47.48 -29.22 -22.26
CA LEU A 678 47.27 -28.60 -23.56
C LEU A 678 48.63 -28.29 -24.24
N GLN A 679 48.87 -28.89 -25.41
CA GLN A 679 49.96 -28.49 -26.31
C GLN A 679 49.85 -26.99 -26.65
N SER A 680 50.99 -26.33 -26.88
CA SER A 680 51.08 -24.88 -27.14
C SER A 680 50.03 -24.41 -28.15
N CYS A 681 48.94 -23.81 -27.66
CA CYS A 681 47.79 -23.42 -28.47
C CYS A 681 48.20 -22.35 -29.50
N ARG A 682 48.00 -22.65 -30.79
CA ARG A 682 48.23 -21.72 -31.91
C ARG A 682 47.06 -20.78 -32.20
N LEU A 683 45.90 -21.00 -31.57
CA LEU A 683 44.66 -20.24 -31.77
C LEU A 683 43.87 -20.20 -30.46
N PHE A 684 43.45 -19.01 -30.02
CA PHE A 684 42.58 -18.84 -28.86
C PHE A 684 41.15 -18.54 -29.32
N VAL A 685 40.22 -19.47 -29.11
CA VAL A 685 38.80 -19.22 -29.36
C VAL A 685 38.17 -18.68 -28.08
N LEU A 686 37.64 -17.47 -28.14
CA LEU A 686 37.04 -16.77 -27.01
C LEU A 686 35.53 -16.69 -27.23
N ASP A 687 34.76 -17.15 -26.24
CA ASP A 687 33.33 -16.85 -26.21
C ASP A 687 33.14 -15.34 -25.97
N GLY A 688 32.56 -14.66 -26.96
CA GLY A 688 32.26 -13.25 -26.95
C GLY A 688 31.22 -12.88 -25.88
N GLY A 689 30.29 -13.78 -25.57
CA GLY A 689 29.33 -13.60 -24.48
C GLY A 689 30.05 -13.48 -23.14
N SER A 690 30.90 -14.46 -22.81
CA SER A 690 31.77 -14.43 -21.63
C SER A 690 32.73 -13.22 -21.61
N LEU A 691 33.29 -12.85 -22.77
CA LEU A 691 34.20 -11.72 -22.89
C LEU A 691 33.56 -10.41 -22.42
N LEU A 692 32.27 -10.17 -22.73
CA LEU A 692 31.55 -8.97 -22.34
C LEU A 692 31.41 -8.79 -20.81
N HIS A 693 31.61 -9.84 -20.01
CA HIS A 693 31.59 -9.74 -18.54
C HIS A 693 32.96 -9.46 -17.93
N ARG A 694 34.01 -9.37 -18.75
CA ARG A 694 35.41 -9.38 -18.30
C ARG A 694 36.01 -7.99 -18.11
N LEU A 695 35.43 -6.97 -18.75
CA LEU A 695 35.84 -5.58 -18.61
C LEU A 695 34.71 -4.74 -18.06
N SER A 696 35.05 -3.84 -17.14
CA SER A 696 34.13 -2.82 -16.67
C SER A 696 34.00 -1.70 -17.68
N TRP A 697 32.78 -1.17 -17.83
CA TRP A 697 32.51 -0.04 -18.71
C TRP A 697 32.63 1.27 -17.94
N PRO A 698 33.56 2.17 -18.31
CA PRO A 698 33.67 3.47 -17.67
C PRO A 698 32.42 4.33 -17.93
N GLN A 699 32.05 5.15 -16.95
CA GLN A 699 30.88 6.02 -17.05
C GLN A 699 31.07 7.05 -18.17
N LYS A 700 30.03 7.26 -18.99
CA LYS A 700 30.01 8.19 -20.14
C LYS A 700 30.96 7.82 -21.29
N SER A 701 31.51 6.60 -21.32
CA SER A 701 32.27 6.14 -22.47
C SER A 701 31.36 5.89 -23.67
N THR A 702 31.86 6.18 -24.86
CA THR A 702 31.16 5.85 -26.10
C THR A 702 31.28 4.36 -26.42
N PHE A 703 30.35 3.80 -27.19
CA PHE A 703 30.44 2.41 -27.65
C PHE A 703 31.73 2.16 -28.45
N GLY A 704 32.22 3.16 -29.20
CA GLY A 704 33.53 3.08 -29.87
C GLY A 704 34.69 2.87 -28.88
N GLU A 705 34.73 3.68 -27.81
CA GLU A 705 35.75 3.55 -26.75
C GLU A 705 35.68 2.18 -26.06
N ILE A 706 34.46 1.70 -25.75
CA ILE A 706 34.25 0.40 -25.11
C ILE A 706 34.73 -0.75 -26.01
N VAL A 707 34.40 -0.72 -27.31
CA VAL A 707 34.89 -1.73 -28.27
C VAL A 707 36.41 -1.72 -28.34
N GLN A 708 37.03 -0.54 -28.29
CA GLN A 708 38.48 -0.41 -28.30
C GLN A 708 39.13 -1.00 -27.03
N MET A 709 38.49 -0.84 -25.86
CA MET A 709 38.93 -1.50 -24.62
C MET A 709 38.94 -3.03 -24.73
N TYR A 710 37.87 -3.63 -25.28
CA TYR A 710 37.81 -5.07 -25.50
C TYR A 710 38.87 -5.55 -26.50
N THR A 711 39.04 -4.80 -27.58
CA THR A 711 40.04 -5.10 -28.61
C THR A 711 41.44 -5.08 -28.02
N GLN A 712 41.78 -4.06 -27.24
CA GLN A 712 43.07 -3.95 -26.58
C GLN A 712 43.30 -5.07 -25.55
N TYR A 713 42.29 -5.40 -24.74
CA TYR A 713 42.37 -6.50 -23.78
C TYR A 713 42.65 -7.85 -24.47
N VAL A 714 41.94 -8.13 -25.55
CA VAL A 714 42.08 -9.39 -26.30
C VAL A 714 43.46 -9.48 -26.96
N LEU A 715 43.92 -8.40 -27.62
CA LEU A 715 45.23 -8.36 -28.28
C LEU A 715 46.40 -8.45 -27.29
N ASN A 716 46.25 -7.89 -26.08
CA ASN A 716 47.29 -7.91 -25.06
C ASN A 716 47.44 -9.28 -24.37
N LYS A 717 46.35 -10.06 -24.25
CA LYS A 717 46.37 -11.32 -23.51
C LYS A 717 46.52 -12.58 -24.35
N PHE A 718 46.11 -12.54 -25.62
CA PHE A 718 45.98 -13.73 -26.43
C PHE A 718 46.76 -13.59 -27.74
N THR A 719 47.63 -14.57 -28.03
CA THR A 719 48.33 -14.65 -29.31
C THR A 719 47.45 -15.36 -30.33
N ASN A 720 46.99 -14.65 -31.37
CA ASN A 720 46.05 -15.14 -32.38
C ASN A 720 44.64 -15.48 -31.82
N PRO A 721 43.85 -14.47 -31.37
CA PRO A 721 42.51 -14.67 -30.84
C PRO A 721 41.43 -14.68 -31.94
N CYS A 722 40.42 -15.54 -31.77
CA CYS A 722 39.17 -15.54 -32.50
C CYS A 722 38.03 -15.37 -31.50
N VAL A 723 37.31 -14.25 -31.56
CA VAL A 723 36.17 -13.98 -30.68
C VAL A 723 34.90 -14.43 -31.41
N VAL A 724 34.15 -15.33 -30.80
CA VAL A 724 32.93 -15.90 -31.37
C VAL A 724 31.74 -15.37 -30.59
N PHE A 725 30.84 -14.66 -31.26
CA PHE A 725 29.55 -14.29 -30.71
C PHE A 725 28.47 -15.23 -31.27
N ASP A 726 27.47 -15.50 -30.45
CA ASP A 726 26.23 -16.12 -30.91
C ASP A 726 25.57 -15.20 -31.96
N GLY A 727 25.37 -15.71 -33.18
CA GLY A 727 24.69 -15.02 -34.27
C GLY A 727 23.43 -15.77 -34.71
N TYR A 728 22.32 -15.05 -34.84
CA TYR A 728 21.04 -15.59 -35.29
C TYR A 728 20.53 -14.77 -36.48
N GLU A 729 21.02 -15.09 -37.67
CA GLU A 729 20.80 -14.30 -38.89
C GLU A 729 19.42 -14.53 -39.52
N SER A 730 18.75 -15.65 -39.20
CA SER A 730 17.44 -16.00 -39.74
C SER A 730 16.57 -16.69 -38.69
N ALA A 731 15.29 -16.31 -38.65
CA ALA A 731 14.27 -17.05 -37.92
C ALA A 731 13.80 -18.25 -38.78
N PRO A 732 13.48 -19.41 -38.17
CA PRO A 732 13.46 -19.67 -36.73
C PRO A 732 14.84 -20.09 -36.16
N SER A 733 15.24 -19.47 -35.05
CA SER A 733 16.41 -19.82 -34.24
C SER A 733 16.01 -20.52 -32.94
N THR A 734 16.91 -21.37 -32.41
CA THR A 734 16.77 -21.98 -31.08
C THR A 734 16.71 -20.97 -29.94
N LYS A 735 17.07 -19.70 -30.18
CA LYS A 735 16.93 -18.60 -29.21
C LYS A 735 15.65 -17.77 -29.37
N ASP A 736 14.85 -17.96 -30.41
CA ASP A 736 13.67 -17.10 -30.64
C ASP A 736 12.74 -17.10 -29.43
N MET A 737 12.39 -18.27 -28.90
CA MET A 737 11.59 -18.36 -27.68
C MET A 737 12.27 -17.73 -26.46
N THR A 738 13.60 -17.72 -26.40
CA THR A 738 14.35 -17.05 -25.33
C THR A 738 14.30 -15.53 -25.50
N HIS A 739 14.39 -15.02 -26.74
CA HIS A 739 14.25 -13.60 -27.06
C HIS A 739 12.84 -13.13 -26.74
N VAL A 740 11.82 -13.85 -27.21
CA VAL A 740 10.41 -13.59 -26.89
C VAL A 740 10.20 -13.62 -25.37
N ARG A 741 10.77 -14.57 -24.63
CA ARG A 741 10.65 -14.62 -23.16
C ARG A 741 11.31 -13.44 -22.44
N ARG A 742 12.53 -13.07 -22.86
CA ARG A 742 13.25 -11.90 -22.32
C ARG A 742 12.49 -10.60 -22.56
N CYS A 743 11.73 -10.53 -23.64
CA CYS A 743 10.87 -9.39 -23.92
C CYS A 743 9.40 -9.61 -23.47
N LYS A 744 9.12 -10.66 -22.68
CA LYS A 744 7.77 -11.05 -22.21
C LYS A 744 6.72 -11.14 -23.35
N GLY A 745 7.13 -11.47 -24.57
CA GLY A 745 6.25 -11.56 -25.74
C GLY A 745 6.13 -10.29 -26.58
N VAL A 746 6.84 -9.22 -26.24
CA VAL A 746 6.65 -7.90 -26.85
C VAL A 746 7.93 -7.41 -27.55
N GLU A 747 7.81 -6.84 -28.75
CA GLU A 747 8.96 -6.28 -29.47
C GLU A 747 9.23 -4.84 -29.01
N SER A 748 10.44 -4.56 -28.52
CA SER A 748 10.93 -3.19 -28.33
C SER A 748 11.31 -2.58 -29.69
N ARG A 749 11.24 -1.24 -29.82
CA ARG A 749 11.78 -0.55 -31.01
C ARG A 749 13.26 -0.93 -31.21
N LYS A 750 13.62 -1.22 -32.46
CA LYS A 750 14.99 -1.51 -32.86
C LYS A 750 15.84 -0.26 -32.62
N THR A 751 16.60 -0.25 -31.53
CA THR A 751 17.49 0.86 -31.19
C THR A 751 18.81 0.64 -31.91
N VAL A 752 19.18 1.56 -32.80
CA VAL A 752 20.44 1.48 -33.54
C VAL A 752 21.51 2.26 -32.77
N PHE A 753 22.40 1.54 -32.10
CA PHE A 753 23.60 2.12 -31.51
C PHE A 753 24.64 2.40 -32.59
N ASN A 754 25.35 3.51 -32.46
CA ASN A 754 26.51 3.85 -33.27
C ASN A 754 27.74 4.09 -32.38
N GLU A 755 28.91 4.28 -32.99
CA GLU A 755 30.17 4.47 -32.26
C GLU A 755 30.14 5.65 -31.30
N SER A 756 29.37 6.71 -31.61
CA SER A 756 29.22 7.90 -30.76
C SER A 756 28.14 7.77 -29.69
N THR A 757 27.41 6.65 -29.63
CA THR A 757 26.40 6.45 -28.61
C THR A 757 27.07 6.29 -27.25
N VAL A 758 26.61 7.05 -26.26
CA VAL A 758 27.19 7.08 -24.92
C VAL A 758 26.57 5.99 -24.05
N CYS A 759 27.42 5.21 -23.38
CA CYS A 759 26.99 4.29 -22.35
C CYS A 759 26.71 5.06 -21.05
N ILE A 760 25.45 5.00 -20.61
CA ILE A 760 24.96 5.78 -19.48
C ILE A 760 25.15 5.03 -18.14
N LYS A 761 25.47 3.73 -18.18
CA LYS A 761 25.61 2.86 -17.00
C LYS A 761 27.04 2.38 -16.79
N GLU A 762 27.49 2.38 -15.54
CA GLU A 762 28.70 1.67 -15.13
C GLU A 762 28.40 0.17 -15.10
N ARG A 763 29.13 -0.63 -15.88
CA ARG A 763 29.06 -2.09 -15.81
C ARG A 763 30.20 -2.58 -14.92
N GLY A 764 29.89 -2.95 -13.68
CA GLY A 764 30.83 -3.64 -12.80
C GLY A 764 31.10 -5.07 -13.28
N ILE A 765 32.29 -5.61 -12.95
CA ILE A 765 32.58 -7.03 -13.12
C ILE A 765 31.70 -7.79 -12.11
N PRO A 766 30.84 -8.76 -12.53
CA PRO A 766 30.08 -9.57 -11.59
C PRO A 766 31.06 -10.29 -10.64
N ARG A 767 30.81 -10.20 -9.32
CA ARG A 767 31.59 -10.96 -8.33
C ARG A 767 31.37 -12.46 -8.48
#